data_AF-A0A419HQ54-F1
#
_entry.id   AF-A0A419HQ54-F1
#
_cell.length_a   1.000
_cell.length_b   1.000
_cell.length_c   1.000
_cell.angle_alpha   90.00
_cell.angle_beta   90.00
_cell.angle_gamma   90.00
#
_symmetry.space_group_name_H-M   'P 1'
#
loop_
_entity.id
_entity.type
_entity.pdbx_description
1 polymer ?
#
loop_
_entity_poly.entity_id
_entity_poly.type
_entity_poly.pdbx_seq_one_letter_code
_entity_poly.pdbx_strand_id
1 'polypeptide(L)'
;MPRPVAPPAVRTLPVLAIVVCHDGEEWLPLALSALRRSTVRPRHVLAVDTGSTDRTAKLLAEAAAEASGPESAPVLSGVLTLPAGTGFAAAVAAAVEHAVQRWGDPGSWLWLLHDDCAPEPDCLEALLRTAEQNPSAKVLGPLALDWTDPRLIVEAGLSTDASGHRQHMAAPDGEPSEVLAVPSAGSLVQRELWHELGGFDENFPLLREDLDFGWRANAVGSLVLSVPAARVRHARALTTGQRTPDATGRSLAALNRSHGLRVFLVNCSPASYWFGLVRLPLLLVLRALVFFVLRRTTEAGAELAALRYLCSGRGNLRAARAARRELPRPGTVRGLFTSRNTRLRNAIRAGVVGLVQRGVQNDVALGTVPDSVGQDSAWIPPEALAASGARPVGPAALPAGALRGLSSRGSRLQRPGTVVAVALPEAPPQESEEDGEAPEVEARPTPVPRPVEPAAEPDLVFVAVDRRRVLAATVFAPPFVLVVVLTVLALVINRGRLGLDLWGGQLLPVGGLGEIWSTYLSSWHSIAGGTGAPAPATLPVLGTLGAIFAPIGGPAALVAILLVADLPLAGLSAYVATRKLPVRRWVRAAIAAAYAFLPAATASVAQGRLDVVVVHIVLPLVVAGLVRLLTRPGTRWLHVSALSAFGVALLGAFSPLAHGLALVGLLVGFIVLPAPSGLARRVASVGIVVILPLVLLLPWPTVLLRHPELLVQGLGGAAAPASAADLAGLTPGGPGAWPIGVAVLAATLVALVVRPRREVAGGLALAILGVVGLFVVREVQLTPLQGGAPASGYAGVPLLFVGAGLLWTILATWQRGGRAAVPASWLPKVLAVAGGVVVAALGVGAALSGAEGPLTAQPRPQLASEVSAGRSVLDLGTGYSPVRQTGGRLAQFGDDELAPVAGTPDRLAGWRRDLGQGDVATLRSTLAAAAASGVQYVILPAGTNAGAFADAARDLTAVAAPLPDGRPVLRLLPNTGEVALISPELAKKAVTRGGAPGVSPGVSPVDARLPDVRVRASEGPTGRLLVVAAEQEAGWQASVNGKAVPIVPAWGHQVAVSIPPQPSEISVTFPGTERGLLLLVQLAAVLFTALTAIPSRRPTTPAQSCEGTLHSLGVREGSLHSLQGDAGGEAQSPSITSGSTPR
;
A
#
# COMPACT_ATOMS: atom_id res chain seq x y z
N MET A 1 -74.50 28.86 -21.39
CA MET A 1 -73.92 27.53 -21.11
C MET A 1 -72.92 27.19 -22.20
N PRO A 2 -71.62 27.08 -21.92
CA PRO A 2 -70.68 26.50 -22.88
C PRO A 2 -70.77 24.97 -22.83
N ARG A 3 -70.80 24.33 -24.00
CA ARG A 3 -70.81 22.88 -24.18
C ARG A 3 -69.58 22.24 -23.51
N PRO A 4 -69.71 21.10 -22.82
CA PRO A 4 -68.54 20.34 -22.39
C PRO A 4 -67.76 19.86 -23.63
N VAL A 5 -66.48 20.21 -23.67
CA VAL A 5 -65.52 19.68 -24.65
C VAL A 5 -65.36 18.20 -24.33
N ALA A 6 -65.65 17.33 -25.30
CA ALA A 6 -65.43 15.89 -25.17
C ALA A 6 -63.94 15.62 -24.85
N PRO A 7 -63.63 14.63 -23.98
CA PRO A 7 -62.24 14.29 -23.66
C PRO A 7 -61.49 13.90 -24.95
N PRO A 8 -60.19 14.25 -25.08
CA PRO A 8 -59.42 13.95 -26.28
C PRO A 8 -59.39 12.43 -26.52
N ALA A 9 -59.75 12.02 -27.74
CA ALA A 9 -59.69 10.62 -28.17
C ALA A 9 -58.26 10.08 -28.01
N VAL A 10 -58.12 8.98 -27.27
CA VAL A 10 -56.84 8.32 -27.00
C VAL A 10 -56.23 7.87 -28.33
N ARG A 11 -55.08 8.45 -28.72
CA ARG A 11 -54.34 8.03 -29.91
C ARG A 11 -53.52 6.79 -29.59
N THR A 12 -53.92 5.65 -30.14
CA THR A 12 -53.13 4.41 -30.12
C THR A 12 -52.21 4.37 -31.35
N LEU A 13 -50.92 4.14 -31.14
CA LEU A 13 -49.93 4.03 -32.23
C LEU A 13 -49.45 2.58 -32.40
N PRO A 14 -48.99 2.17 -33.60
CA PRO A 14 -48.58 0.80 -33.90
C PRO A 14 -47.23 0.45 -33.23
N VAL A 15 -47.27 0.32 -31.90
CA VAL A 15 -46.15 0.03 -31.01
C VAL A 15 -46.52 -1.15 -30.10
N LEU A 16 -45.64 -2.13 -30.00
CA LEU A 16 -45.67 -3.19 -28.98
C LEU A 16 -44.71 -2.80 -27.85
N ALA A 17 -45.24 -2.48 -26.66
CA ALA A 17 -44.42 -2.31 -25.46
C ALA A 17 -44.17 -3.67 -24.80
N ILE A 18 -42.92 -3.98 -24.49
CA ILE A 18 -42.49 -5.23 -23.84
C ILE A 18 -41.84 -4.86 -22.51
N VAL A 19 -42.43 -5.31 -21.40
CA VAL A 19 -41.93 -5.04 -20.04
C VAL A 19 -41.38 -6.33 -19.45
N VAL A 20 -40.05 -6.48 -19.37
CA VAL A 20 -39.43 -7.68 -18.78
C VAL A 20 -39.25 -7.47 -17.27
N CYS A 21 -39.76 -8.40 -16.48
CA CYS A 21 -39.82 -8.34 -15.03
C CYS A 21 -39.11 -9.54 -14.38
N HIS A 22 -38.33 -9.28 -13.34
CA HIS A 22 -37.70 -10.32 -12.52
C HIS A 22 -37.41 -9.78 -11.11
N ASP A 23 -38.18 -10.22 -10.12
CA ASP A 23 -38.08 -9.75 -8.73
C ASP A 23 -38.03 -8.20 -8.68
N GLY A 24 -39.11 -7.58 -9.16
CA GLY A 24 -39.25 -6.14 -9.36
C GLY A 24 -40.29 -5.46 -8.47
N GLU A 25 -40.72 -6.08 -7.37
CA GLU A 25 -41.83 -5.58 -6.55
C GLU A 25 -41.66 -4.13 -6.07
N GLU A 26 -40.41 -3.70 -5.85
CA GLU A 26 -40.07 -2.34 -5.39
C GLU A 26 -40.34 -1.28 -6.48
N TRP A 27 -40.07 -1.59 -7.75
CA TRP A 27 -40.04 -0.59 -8.84
C TRP A 27 -41.24 -0.69 -9.78
N LEU A 28 -41.78 -1.89 -9.97
CA LEU A 28 -42.85 -2.20 -10.92
C LEU A 28 -44.12 -1.35 -10.73
N PRO A 29 -44.60 -1.05 -9.50
CA PRO A 29 -45.78 -0.20 -9.33
C PRO A 29 -45.62 1.19 -9.98
N LEU A 30 -44.44 1.81 -9.85
CA LEU A 30 -44.17 3.11 -10.46
C LEU A 30 -44.06 2.99 -11.99
N ALA A 31 -43.42 1.92 -12.50
CA ALA A 31 -43.30 1.66 -13.92
C ALA A 31 -44.66 1.46 -14.60
N LEU A 32 -45.56 0.67 -14.01
CA LEU A 32 -46.92 0.47 -14.49
C LEU A 32 -47.75 1.76 -14.42
N SER A 33 -47.60 2.52 -13.35
CA SER A 33 -48.24 3.83 -13.17
C SER A 33 -47.78 4.84 -14.22
N ALA A 34 -46.49 4.82 -14.58
CA ALA A 34 -45.92 5.65 -15.63
C ALA A 34 -46.50 5.27 -17.01
N LEU A 35 -46.57 3.98 -17.34
CA LEU A 35 -47.20 3.49 -18.57
C LEU A 35 -48.66 3.91 -18.70
N ARG A 36 -49.42 3.88 -17.60
CA ARG A 36 -50.82 4.32 -17.56
C ARG A 36 -50.98 5.82 -17.87
N ARG A 37 -49.98 6.64 -17.53
CA ARG A 37 -49.96 8.10 -17.74
C ARG A 37 -49.39 8.56 -19.08
N SER A 38 -48.89 7.65 -19.92
CA SER A 38 -48.33 8.01 -21.23
C SER A 38 -49.35 8.78 -22.08
N THR A 39 -48.91 9.89 -22.71
CA THR A 39 -49.75 10.73 -23.59
C THR A 39 -50.20 9.97 -24.83
N VAL A 40 -49.35 9.06 -25.30
CA VAL A 40 -49.61 8.14 -26.40
C VAL A 40 -49.63 6.72 -25.86
N ARG A 41 -50.68 5.95 -26.19
CA ARG A 41 -50.77 4.55 -25.79
C ARG A 41 -50.18 3.62 -26.85
N PRO A 42 -49.31 2.66 -26.46
CA PRO A 42 -48.95 1.54 -27.33
C PRO A 42 -50.19 0.75 -27.77
N ARG A 43 -50.13 0.10 -28.93
CA ARG A 43 -51.21 -0.79 -29.39
C ARG A 43 -51.38 -1.98 -28.44
N HIS A 44 -50.27 -2.55 -28.00
CA HIS A 44 -50.24 -3.62 -27.03
C HIS A 44 -49.12 -3.40 -26.01
N VAL A 45 -49.37 -3.78 -24.76
CA VAL A 45 -48.37 -3.82 -23.69
C VAL A 45 -48.30 -5.26 -23.16
N LEU A 46 -47.18 -5.93 -23.39
CA LEU A 46 -46.93 -7.31 -22.97
C LEU A 46 -45.90 -7.32 -21.84
N ALA A 47 -46.31 -7.78 -20.65
CA ALA A 47 -45.36 -8.03 -19.57
C ALA A 47 -44.79 -9.45 -19.68
N VAL A 48 -43.50 -9.61 -19.40
CA VAL A 48 -42.79 -10.89 -19.43
C VAL A 48 -42.18 -11.13 -18.06
N ASP A 49 -42.72 -12.06 -17.30
CA ASP A 49 -42.20 -12.45 -15.99
C ASP A 49 -41.21 -13.59 -16.16
N THR A 50 -39.93 -13.37 -15.88
CA THR A 50 -38.90 -14.42 -15.92
C THR A 50 -38.79 -15.11 -14.56
N GLY A 51 -39.88 -15.72 -14.10
CA GLY A 51 -39.90 -16.58 -12.91
C GLY A 51 -39.63 -15.86 -11.59
N SER A 52 -40.24 -14.70 -11.38
CA SER A 52 -40.13 -13.94 -10.13
C SER A 52 -40.64 -14.74 -8.92
N THR A 53 -40.02 -14.53 -7.77
CA THR A 53 -40.33 -15.18 -6.49
C THR A 53 -40.99 -14.22 -5.49
N ASP A 54 -40.95 -12.93 -5.76
CA ASP A 54 -41.55 -11.85 -4.96
C ASP A 54 -43.02 -11.56 -5.38
N ARG A 55 -43.56 -10.39 -4.98
CA ARG A 55 -44.93 -10.00 -5.34
C ARG A 55 -45.11 -9.58 -6.81
N THR A 56 -44.08 -9.62 -7.65
CA THR A 56 -44.11 -9.18 -9.06
C THR A 56 -45.21 -9.86 -9.86
N ALA A 57 -45.30 -11.20 -9.80
CA ALA A 57 -46.30 -11.95 -10.56
C ALA A 57 -47.75 -11.54 -10.20
N LYS A 58 -47.99 -11.24 -8.91
CA LYS A 58 -49.29 -10.75 -8.44
C LYS A 58 -49.60 -9.35 -8.94
N LEU A 59 -48.62 -8.44 -8.90
CA LEU A 59 -48.76 -7.07 -9.43
C LEU A 59 -49.07 -7.05 -10.93
N LEU A 60 -48.43 -7.95 -11.70
CA LEU A 60 -48.71 -8.10 -13.14
C LEU A 60 -50.10 -8.64 -13.41
N ALA A 61 -50.58 -9.62 -12.63
CA ALA A 61 -51.93 -10.14 -12.74
C ALA A 61 -52.99 -9.07 -12.41
N GLU A 62 -52.77 -8.28 -11.36
CA GLU A 62 -53.63 -7.15 -10.98
C GLU A 62 -53.67 -6.09 -12.10
N ALA A 63 -52.53 -5.72 -12.68
CA ALA A 63 -52.46 -4.74 -13.76
C ALA A 63 -53.08 -5.22 -15.09
N ALA A 64 -53.17 -6.53 -15.30
CA ALA A 64 -53.91 -7.13 -16.41
C ALA A 64 -55.42 -7.26 -16.14
N ALA A 65 -55.83 -7.34 -14.87
CA ALA A 65 -57.22 -7.52 -14.44
C ALA A 65 -57.97 -6.20 -14.12
N GLU A 66 -57.26 -5.12 -13.75
CA GLU A 66 -57.86 -3.82 -13.41
C GLU A 66 -58.63 -3.21 -14.60
N ALA A 67 -59.95 -3.41 -14.61
CA ALA A 67 -60.95 -2.64 -15.33
C ALA A 67 -61.99 -2.10 -14.33
N SER A 68 -61.58 -1.21 -13.43
CA SER A 68 -62.49 -0.56 -12.47
C SER A 68 -63.19 0.64 -13.14
N GLY A 69 -64.05 0.34 -14.11
CA GLY A 69 -64.95 1.31 -14.76
C GLY A 69 -65.16 1.04 -16.26
N PRO A 70 -66.35 1.36 -16.82
CA PRO A 70 -66.70 1.08 -18.22
C PRO A 70 -65.87 1.82 -19.29
N GLU A 71 -64.95 2.72 -18.90
CA GLU A 71 -64.10 3.51 -19.82
C GLU A 71 -62.58 3.29 -19.67
N SER A 72 -62.12 2.40 -18.78
CA SER A 72 -60.67 2.21 -18.53
C SER A 72 -60.17 0.84 -18.98
N ALA A 73 -59.56 0.79 -20.17
CA ALA A 73 -58.85 -0.40 -20.65
C ALA A 73 -57.68 -0.78 -19.71
N PRO A 74 -57.39 -2.08 -19.50
CA PRO A 74 -56.29 -2.54 -18.67
C PRO A 74 -54.94 -2.02 -19.18
N VAL A 75 -53.97 -1.81 -18.27
CA VAL A 75 -52.64 -1.28 -18.63
C VAL A 75 -51.85 -2.33 -19.42
N LEU A 76 -52.02 -3.60 -19.07
CA LEU A 76 -51.39 -4.73 -19.75
C LEU A 76 -52.39 -5.42 -20.69
N SER A 77 -51.95 -5.70 -21.91
CA SER A 77 -52.68 -6.50 -22.90
C SER A 77 -52.47 -8.00 -22.73
N GLY A 78 -51.43 -8.40 -21.97
CA GLY A 78 -51.13 -9.79 -21.65
C GLY A 78 -49.91 -9.91 -20.73
N VAL A 79 -49.75 -11.09 -20.13
CA VAL A 79 -48.61 -11.48 -19.31
C VAL A 79 -48.08 -12.83 -19.83
N LEU A 80 -46.78 -12.92 -20.06
CA LEU A 80 -46.06 -14.12 -20.46
C LEU A 80 -45.11 -14.54 -19.32
N THR A 81 -45.28 -15.73 -18.77
CA THR A 81 -44.40 -16.26 -17.72
C THR A 81 -43.37 -17.22 -18.32
N LEU A 82 -42.10 -17.01 -18.01
CA LEU A 82 -40.96 -17.80 -18.47
C LEU A 82 -40.15 -18.33 -17.25
N PRO A 83 -39.32 -19.37 -17.42
CA PRO A 83 -38.46 -19.87 -16.35
C PRO A 83 -37.48 -18.82 -15.80
N ALA A 84 -37.12 -18.92 -14.51
CA ALA A 84 -36.21 -18.00 -13.83
C ALA A 84 -34.78 -17.93 -14.42
N GLY A 85 -34.36 -18.98 -15.13
CA GLY A 85 -33.07 -19.02 -15.83
C GLY A 85 -33.05 -18.29 -17.18
N THR A 86 -34.18 -17.75 -17.64
CA THR A 86 -34.29 -17.08 -18.93
C THR A 86 -33.63 -15.71 -18.88
N GLY A 87 -32.63 -15.51 -19.75
CA GLY A 87 -31.97 -14.20 -19.89
C GLY A 87 -32.84 -13.16 -20.60
N PHE A 88 -32.50 -11.88 -20.45
CA PHE A 88 -33.26 -10.76 -21.02
C PHE A 88 -33.43 -10.84 -22.54
N ALA A 89 -32.36 -11.20 -23.27
CA ALA A 89 -32.39 -11.34 -24.73
C ALA A 89 -33.43 -12.39 -25.18
N ALA A 90 -33.45 -13.54 -24.52
CA ALA A 90 -34.39 -14.64 -24.81
C ALA A 90 -35.83 -14.27 -24.40
N ALA A 91 -36.01 -13.55 -23.29
CA ALA A 91 -37.31 -13.08 -22.84
C ALA A 91 -37.96 -12.12 -23.85
N VAL A 92 -37.19 -11.18 -24.41
CA VAL A 92 -37.69 -10.26 -25.46
C VAL A 92 -38.01 -11.02 -26.75
N ALA A 93 -37.18 -11.96 -27.17
CA ALA A 93 -37.44 -12.78 -28.37
C ALA A 93 -38.75 -13.57 -28.24
N ALA A 94 -38.95 -14.26 -27.11
CA ALA A 94 -40.19 -14.99 -26.81
C ALA A 94 -41.42 -14.06 -26.78
N ALA A 95 -41.27 -12.84 -26.26
CA ALA A 95 -42.34 -11.86 -26.22
C ALA A 95 -42.77 -11.37 -27.60
N VAL A 96 -41.80 -11.10 -28.49
CA VAL A 96 -42.09 -10.70 -29.88
C VAL A 96 -42.79 -11.82 -30.63
N GLU A 97 -42.31 -13.06 -30.51
CA GLU A 97 -42.91 -14.22 -31.14
C GLU A 97 -44.35 -14.46 -30.63
N HIS A 98 -44.54 -14.44 -29.30
CA HIS A 98 -45.85 -14.58 -28.68
C HIS A 98 -46.82 -13.48 -29.13
N ALA A 99 -46.35 -12.24 -29.25
CA ALA A 99 -47.17 -11.12 -29.70
C ALA A 99 -47.63 -11.27 -31.15
N VAL A 100 -46.76 -11.75 -32.04
CA VAL A 100 -47.12 -12.04 -33.44
C VAL A 100 -48.13 -13.19 -33.51
N GLN A 101 -47.92 -14.27 -32.75
CA GLN A 101 -48.85 -15.39 -32.71
C GLN A 101 -50.22 -15.00 -32.16
N ARG A 102 -50.26 -14.13 -31.14
CA ARG A 102 -51.49 -13.72 -30.45
C ARG A 102 -52.29 -12.66 -31.20
N TRP A 103 -51.62 -11.66 -31.78
CA TRP A 103 -52.27 -10.47 -32.34
C TRP A 103 -52.05 -10.27 -33.86
N GLY A 104 -51.22 -11.09 -34.51
CA GLY A 104 -50.90 -10.98 -35.94
C GLY A 104 -49.98 -9.80 -36.25
N ASP A 105 -50.50 -8.56 -36.21
CA ASP A 105 -49.71 -7.33 -36.34
C ASP A 105 -49.59 -6.58 -35.01
N PRO A 106 -48.55 -6.88 -34.20
CA PRO A 106 -48.35 -6.24 -32.91
C PRO A 106 -47.92 -4.76 -33.02
N GLY A 107 -47.63 -4.25 -34.22
CA GLY A 107 -47.19 -2.87 -34.47
C GLY A 107 -45.83 -2.80 -35.15
N SER A 108 -45.53 -1.67 -35.80
CA SER A 108 -44.29 -1.41 -36.54
C SER A 108 -43.04 -1.19 -35.67
N TRP A 109 -43.23 -0.83 -34.40
CA TRP A 109 -42.16 -0.54 -33.43
C TRP A 109 -42.27 -1.41 -32.19
N LEU A 110 -41.12 -1.77 -31.62
CA LEU A 110 -40.97 -2.47 -30.34
C LEU A 110 -40.43 -1.49 -29.31
N TRP A 111 -41.14 -1.28 -28.21
CA TRP A 111 -40.67 -0.43 -27.11
C TRP A 111 -40.29 -1.31 -25.91
N LEU A 112 -38.99 -1.40 -25.65
CA LEU A 112 -38.41 -2.29 -24.65
C LEU A 112 -38.30 -1.57 -23.31
N LEU A 113 -38.87 -2.14 -22.27
CA LEU A 113 -38.87 -1.61 -20.91
C LEU A 113 -38.44 -2.68 -19.92
N HIS A 114 -37.74 -2.25 -18.88
CA HIS A 114 -37.48 -3.06 -17.71
C HIS A 114 -38.52 -2.75 -16.63
N ASP A 115 -38.67 -3.65 -15.66
CA ASP A 115 -39.45 -3.44 -14.44
C ASP A 115 -38.95 -2.27 -13.58
N ASP A 116 -37.66 -1.95 -13.66
CA ASP A 116 -37.00 -0.85 -12.95
C ASP A 116 -36.89 0.45 -13.76
N CYS A 117 -37.78 0.63 -14.76
CA CYS A 117 -37.85 1.79 -15.64
C CYS A 117 -39.23 2.47 -15.65
N ALA A 118 -39.27 3.76 -15.33
CA ALA A 118 -40.50 4.56 -15.34
C ALA A 118 -40.40 5.70 -16.38
N PRO A 119 -41.06 5.60 -17.56
CA PRO A 119 -41.01 6.65 -18.58
C PRO A 119 -41.80 7.91 -18.18
N GLU A 120 -41.32 9.09 -18.58
CA GLU A 120 -42.11 10.32 -18.46
C GLU A 120 -43.30 10.29 -19.45
N PRO A 121 -44.40 11.02 -19.19
CA PRO A 121 -45.65 10.92 -19.98
C PRO A 121 -45.48 11.10 -21.48
N ASP A 122 -44.56 11.98 -21.92
CA ASP A 122 -44.29 12.34 -23.32
C ASP A 122 -43.16 11.51 -23.95
N CYS A 123 -42.58 10.55 -23.23
CA CYS A 123 -41.40 9.80 -23.65
C CYS A 123 -41.59 9.06 -24.97
N LEU A 124 -42.65 8.25 -25.09
CA LEU A 124 -42.94 7.49 -26.31
C LEU A 124 -43.26 8.42 -27.50
N GLU A 125 -43.99 9.51 -27.25
CA GLU A 125 -44.31 10.50 -28.26
C GLU A 125 -43.04 11.16 -28.82
N ALA A 126 -42.10 11.55 -27.94
CA ALA A 126 -40.83 12.14 -28.34
C ALA A 126 -39.95 11.19 -29.16
N LEU A 127 -39.91 9.90 -28.80
CA LEU A 127 -39.17 8.87 -29.55
C LEU A 127 -39.77 8.69 -30.96
N LEU A 128 -41.10 8.55 -31.07
CA LEU A 128 -41.77 8.37 -32.36
C LEU A 128 -41.65 9.61 -33.25
N ARG A 129 -41.83 10.81 -32.68
CA ARG A 129 -41.64 12.07 -33.40
C ARG A 129 -40.22 12.19 -33.97
N THR A 130 -39.21 11.77 -33.20
CA THR A 130 -37.82 11.78 -33.68
C THR A 130 -37.58 10.75 -34.79
N ALA A 131 -38.24 9.58 -34.71
CA ALA A 131 -38.18 8.56 -35.75
C ALA A 131 -38.86 8.99 -37.06
N GLU A 132 -39.97 9.72 -36.97
CA GLU A 132 -40.63 10.33 -38.14
C GLU A 132 -39.75 11.39 -38.81
N GLN A 133 -39.06 12.21 -38.02
CA GLN A 133 -38.14 13.24 -38.51
C GLN A 133 -36.86 12.66 -39.12
N ASN A 134 -36.43 11.47 -38.67
CA ASN A 134 -35.21 10.81 -39.11
C ASN A 134 -35.53 9.38 -39.59
N PRO A 135 -35.99 9.18 -40.84
CA PRO A 135 -36.40 7.85 -41.32
C PRO A 135 -35.30 6.77 -41.30
N SER A 136 -34.03 7.19 -41.29
CA SER A 136 -32.85 6.32 -41.14
C SER A 136 -32.62 5.86 -39.70
N ALA A 137 -33.22 6.52 -38.69
CA ALA A 137 -33.13 6.14 -37.29
C ALA A 137 -34.08 4.97 -37.00
N LYS A 138 -33.52 3.78 -36.80
CA LYS A 138 -34.28 2.55 -36.57
C LYS A 138 -34.18 2.04 -35.13
N VAL A 139 -33.28 2.63 -34.34
CA VAL A 139 -33.13 2.36 -32.90
C VAL A 139 -32.99 3.70 -32.20
N LEU A 140 -33.88 4.00 -31.26
CA LEU A 140 -33.89 5.24 -30.51
C LEU A 140 -33.92 4.94 -29.02
N GLY A 141 -33.24 5.75 -28.21
CA GLY A 141 -33.20 5.56 -26.76
C GLY A 141 -33.42 6.86 -26.01
N PRO A 142 -34.19 6.84 -24.92
CA PRO A 142 -34.41 8.00 -24.07
C PRO A 142 -33.18 8.33 -23.22
N LEU A 143 -33.15 9.55 -22.70
CA LEU A 143 -32.26 9.96 -21.63
C LEU A 143 -32.72 9.34 -20.31
N ALA A 144 -31.92 8.44 -19.76
CA ALA A 144 -32.17 7.82 -18.47
C ALA A 144 -31.68 8.73 -17.32
N LEU A 145 -32.59 8.98 -16.40
CA LEU A 145 -32.42 9.78 -15.20
C LEU A 145 -32.40 8.85 -13.97
N ASP A 146 -31.78 9.32 -12.89
CA ASP A 146 -31.75 8.59 -11.63
C ASP A 146 -33.16 8.38 -11.07
N TRP A 147 -33.35 7.25 -10.40
CA TRP A 147 -34.66 6.84 -9.88
C TRP A 147 -35.22 7.82 -8.84
N THR A 148 -34.35 8.31 -7.96
CA THR A 148 -34.73 9.19 -6.85
C THR A 148 -34.59 10.65 -7.23
N ASP A 149 -33.50 11.04 -7.90
CA ASP A 149 -33.28 12.45 -8.31
C ASP A 149 -33.26 12.62 -9.85
N PRO A 150 -34.37 13.08 -10.47
CA PRO A 150 -34.47 13.20 -11.92
C PRO A 150 -33.53 14.27 -12.53
N ARG A 151 -32.79 15.02 -11.72
CA ARG A 151 -31.74 15.94 -12.21
C ARG A 151 -30.46 15.21 -12.60
N LEU A 152 -30.25 14.00 -12.10
CA LEU A 152 -29.06 13.21 -12.35
C LEU A 152 -29.25 12.32 -13.57
N ILE A 153 -28.40 12.50 -14.57
CA ILE A 153 -28.39 11.65 -15.76
C ILE A 153 -27.57 10.40 -15.45
N VAL A 154 -28.20 9.23 -15.56
CA VAL A 154 -27.53 7.95 -15.36
C VAL A 154 -27.02 7.37 -16.67
N GLU A 155 -27.79 7.46 -17.76
CA GLU A 155 -27.41 6.97 -19.09
C GLU A 155 -28.00 7.87 -20.18
N ALA A 156 -27.17 8.37 -21.10
CA ALA A 156 -27.65 9.11 -22.29
C ALA A 156 -27.47 8.30 -23.58
N GLY A 157 -26.45 7.44 -23.63
CA GLY A 157 -26.11 6.62 -24.79
C GLY A 157 -24.83 5.85 -24.50
N LEU A 158 -24.55 4.85 -25.32
CA LEU A 158 -23.50 3.88 -25.06
C LEU A 158 -22.46 3.88 -26.17
N SER A 159 -21.22 3.68 -25.76
CA SER A 159 -20.07 3.44 -26.63
C SER A 159 -19.21 2.34 -26.00
N THR A 160 -18.18 1.91 -26.72
CA THR A 160 -17.20 0.94 -26.21
C THR A 160 -15.78 1.34 -26.61
N ASP A 161 -14.79 0.76 -25.92
CA ASP A 161 -13.38 0.88 -26.28
C ASP A 161 -12.87 -0.37 -27.03
N ALA A 162 -11.68 -0.26 -27.63
CA ALA A 162 -11.05 -1.38 -28.33
C ALA A 162 -10.66 -2.57 -27.41
N SER A 163 -10.93 -2.45 -26.11
CA SER A 163 -10.71 -3.47 -25.10
C SER A 163 -12.03 -4.02 -24.53
N GLY A 164 -13.18 -3.63 -25.08
CA GLY A 164 -14.49 -4.11 -24.67
C GLY A 164 -15.02 -3.51 -23.37
N HIS A 165 -14.64 -2.29 -22.98
CA HIS A 165 -15.27 -1.60 -21.86
C HIS A 165 -16.40 -0.69 -22.35
N ARG A 166 -17.60 -0.84 -21.77
CA ARG A 166 -18.70 0.12 -21.97
C ARG A 166 -18.27 1.51 -21.50
N GLN A 167 -18.64 2.51 -22.28
CA GLN A 167 -18.49 3.92 -21.97
C GLN A 167 -19.86 4.57 -22.10
N HIS A 168 -20.20 5.44 -21.16
CA HIS A 168 -21.40 6.26 -21.26
C HIS A 168 -21.06 7.53 -22.06
N MET A 169 -21.91 7.86 -23.01
CA MET A 169 -21.85 9.11 -23.74
C MET A 169 -22.32 10.26 -22.84
N ALA A 170 -21.78 11.45 -23.06
CA ALA A 170 -22.29 12.66 -22.41
C ALA A 170 -23.66 12.99 -23.02
N ALA A 171 -24.59 13.48 -22.19
CA ALA A 171 -25.88 13.92 -22.68
C ALA A 171 -25.72 15.09 -23.68
N PRO A 172 -26.40 15.04 -24.83
CA PRO A 172 -26.47 16.16 -25.77
C PRO A 172 -27.27 17.33 -25.19
N ASP A 173 -26.98 18.54 -25.68
CA ASP A 173 -27.74 19.75 -25.37
C ASP A 173 -29.06 19.77 -26.16
N GLY A 174 -30.04 18.96 -25.72
CA GLY A 174 -31.41 18.94 -26.25
C GLY A 174 -31.61 18.24 -27.61
N GLU A 175 -30.60 18.24 -28.47
CA GLU A 175 -30.67 17.66 -29.82
C GLU A 175 -30.41 16.14 -29.84
N PRO A 176 -31.10 15.35 -30.70
CA PRO A 176 -30.78 13.95 -30.92
C PRO A 176 -29.34 13.76 -31.40
N SER A 177 -28.65 12.71 -30.91
CA SER A 177 -27.25 12.44 -31.28
C SER A 177 -27.01 10.99 -31.64
N GLU A 178 -26.16 10.75 -32.63
CA GLU A 178 -25.70 9.42 -33.02
C GLU A 178 -24.83 8.77 -31.94
N VAL A 179 -25.15 7.52 -31.60
CA VAL A 179 -24.43 6.73 -30.60
C VAL A 179 -24.21 5.31 -31.11
N LEU A 180 -23.26 4.59 -30.52
CA LEU A 180 -23.02 3.19 -30.89
C LEU A 180 -24.21 2.31 -30.50
N ALA A 181 -24.78 2.56 -29.33
CA ALA A 181 -25.95 1.85 -28.82
C ALA A 181 -26.70 2.73 -27.82
N VAL A 182 -27.94 2.37 -27.53
CA VAL A 182 -28.75 2.94 -26.44
C VAL A 182 -29.05 1.85 -25.42
N PRO A 183 -29.27 2.19 -24.14
CA PRO A 183 -29.67 1.20 -23.14
C PRO A 183 -30.95 0.46 -23.56
N SER A 184 -31.03 -0.83 -23.27
CA SER A 184 -32.22 -1.65 -23.50
C SER A 184 -33.44 -1.09 -22.75
N ALA A 185 -33.21 -0.58 -21.54
CA ALA A 185 -34.12 0.18 -20.71
C ALA A 185 -34.71 1.43 -21.42
N GLY A 186 -35.89 1.29 -22.01
CA GLY A 186 -36.64 2.37 -22.66
C GLY A 186 -36.39 2.48 -24.16
N SER A 187 -35.63 1.59 -24.79
CA SER A 187 -35.29 1.67 -26.21
C SER A 187 -36.48 1.37 -27.13
N LEU A 188 -36.60 2.14 -28.21
CA LEU A 188 -37.57 1.97 -29.29
C LEU A 188 -36.87 1.43 -30.54
N VAL A 189 -37.27 0.25 -31.01
CA VAL A 189 -36.63 -0.50 -32.10
C VAL A 189 -37.64 -0.77 -33.22
N GLN A 190 -37.27 -0.52 -34.47
CA GLN A 190 -38.13 -0.85 -35.61
C GLN A 190 -38.25 -2.38 -35.74
N ARG A 191 -39.48 -2.90 -35.82
CA ARG A 191 -39.72 -4.36 -35.86
C ARG A 191 -39.09 -5.04 -37.07
N GLU A 192 -39.07 -4.37 -38.23
CA GLU A 192 -38.42 -4.87 -39.44
C GLU A 192 -36.90 -5.07 -39.22
N LEU A 193 -36.21 -4.08 -38.66
CA LEU A 193 -34.80 -4.19 -38.31
C LEU A 193 -34.55 -5.28 -37.25
N TRP A 194 -35.46 -5.43 -36.28
CA TRP A 194 -35.37 -6.50 -35.29
C TRP A 194 -35.36 -7.88 -35.96
N HIS A 195 -36.23 -8.13 -36.95
CA HIS A 195 -36.26 -9.37 -37.70
C HIS A 195 -35.03 -9.53 -38.62
N GLU A 196 -34.63 -8.47 -39.34
CA GLU A 196 -33.45 -8.48 -40.21
C GLU A 196 -32.17 -8.85 -39.45
N LEU A 197 -32.00 -8.32 -38.24
CA LEU A 197 -30.83 -8.57 -37.41
C LEU A 197 -30.91 -9.88 -36.61
N GLY A 198 -32.06 -10.56 -36.58
CA GLY A 198 -32.29 -11.74 -35.73
C GLY A 198 -32.33 -11.41 -34.24
N GLY A 199 -32.84 -10.23 -33.87
CA GLY A 199 -33.01 -9.81 -32.47
C GLY A 199 -31.71 -9.66 -31.67
N PHE A 200 -31.82 -9.75 -30.34
CA PHE A 200 -30.66 -9.80 -29.44
C PHE A 200 -29.93 -11.14 -29.54
N ASP A 201 -28.61 -11.14 -29.32
CA ASP A 201 -27.83 -12.39 -29.28
C ASP A 201 -28.01 -13.06 -27.91
N GLU A 202 -28.68 -14.21 -27.90
CA GLU A 202 -29.01 -15.00 -26.70
C GLU A 202 -27.77 -15.50 -25.92
N ASN A 203 -26.57 -15.46 -26.51
CA ASN A 203 -25.33 -15.70 -25.78
C ASN A 203 -25.01 -14.58 -24.76
N PHE A 204 -25.78 -13.49 -24.76
CA PHE A 204 -25.79 -12.48 -23.71
C PHE A 204 -27.04 -12.66 -22.82
N PRO A 205 -27.01 -13.59 -21.85
CA PRO A 205 -28.15 -13.80 -20.95
C PRO A 205 -28.48 -12.53 -20.13
N LEU A 206 -27.45 -11.80 -19.71
CA LEU A 206 -27.57 -10.49 -19.06
C LEU A 206 -26.40 -9.60 -19.49
N LEU A 207 -26.67 -8.31 -19.66
CA LEU A 207 -25.73 -7.25 -20.00
C LEU A 207 -25.08 -7.39 -21.38
N ARG A 208 -24.93 -6.24 -22.05
CA ARG A 208 -24.21 -6.03 -23.34
C ARG A 208 -24.99 -6.45 -24.57
N GLU A 209 -26.20 -6.96 -24.41
CA GLU A 209 -27.16 -7.18 -25.50
C GLU A 209 -27.48 -5.87 -26.24
N ASP A 210 -27.63 -4.79 -25.46
CA ASP A 210 -27.82 -3.41 -25.91
C ASP A 210 -26.70 -2.95 -26.87
N LEU A 211 -25.46 -3.15 -26.43
CA LEU A 211 -24.24 -2.72 -27.12
C LEU A 211 -23.98 -3.54 -28.39
N ASP A 212 -24.24 -4.85 -28.37
CA ASP A 212 -24.11 -5.72 -29.55
C ASP A 212 -25.16 -5.37 -30.61
N PHE A 213 -26.42 -5.20 -30.22
CA PHE A 213 -27.50 -4.89 -31.15
C PHE A 213 -27.33 -3.51 -31.79
N GLY A 214 -27.00 -2.48 -30.99
CA GLY A 214 -26.73 -1.14 -31.51
C GLY A 214 -25.54 -1.11 -32.48
N TRP A 215 -24.48 -1.89 -32.21
CA TRP A 215 -23.37 -2.02 -33.15
C TRP A 215 -23.86 -2.65 -34.46
N ARG A 216 -24.63 -3.74 -34.40
CA ARG A 216 -25.17 -4.38 -35.61
C ARG A 216 -26.11 -3.48 -36.41
N ALA A 217 -26.98 -2.74 -35.74
CA ALA A 217 -27.85 -1.75 -36.39
C ALA A 217 -27.04 -0.70 -37.16
N ASN A 218 -26.01 -0.12 -36.52
CA ASN A 218 -25.09 0.80 -37.20
C ASN A 218 -24.32 0.13 -38.36
N ALA A 219 -23.98 -1.16 -38.23
CA ALA A 219 -23.22 -1.90 -39.23
C ALA A 219 -24.01 -2.30 -40.48
N VAL A 220 -25.35 -2.33 -40.40
CA VAL A 220 -26.25 -2.49 -41.56
C VAL A 220 -26.70 -1.14 -42.14
N GLY A 221 -26.13 -0.02 -41.67
CA GLY A 221 -26.41 1.33 -42.17
C GLY A 221 -27.62 2.02 -41.54
N SER A 222 -28.24 1.43 -40.52
CA SER A 222 -29.29 2.10 -39.72
C SER A 222 -28.69 3.04 -38.68
N LEU A 223 -29.34 4.16 -38.40
CA LEU A 223 -28.89 5.08 -37.34
C LEU A 223 -29.45 4.67 -35.98
N VAL A 224 -28.58 4.76 -34.97
CA VAL A 224 -28.93 4.61 -33.55
C VAL A 224 -28.82 5.96 -32.87
N LEU A 225 -29.95 6.50 -32.37
CA LEU A 225 -30.04 7.85 -31.83
C LEU A 225 -30.34 7.84 -30.33
N SER A 226 -29.57 8.63 -29.58
CA SER A 226 -29.95 9.10 -28.24
C SER A 226 -30.88 10.30 -28.40
N VAL A 227 -32.04 10.28 -27.74
CA VAL A 227 -33.07 11.33 -27.84
C VAL A 227 -33.22 12.00 -26.47
N PRO A 228 -32.60 13.16 -26.22
CA PRO A 228 -32.62 13.83 -24.92
C PRO A 228 -34.00 14.33 -24.48
N ALA A 229 -34.88 14.58 -25.44
CA ALA A 229 -36.25 15.00 -25.20
C ALA A 229 -37.11 13.87 -24.60
N ALA A 230 -36.83 12.62 -24.95
CA ALA A 230 -37.47 11.45 -24.35
C ALA A 230 -36.76 11.10 -23.05
N ARG A 231 -37.50 10.98 -21.94
CA ARG A 231 -36.92 10.77 -20.60
C ARG A 231 -37.50 9.56 -19.90
N VAL A 232 -36.66 8.85 -19.17
CA VAL A 232 -37.04 7.68 -18.37
C VAL A 232 -36.28 7.71 -17.05
N ARG A 233 -36.92 7.33 -15.95
CA ARG A 233 -36.23 7.08 -14.67
C ARG A 233 -35.80 5.62 -14.62
N HIS A 234 -34.57 5.34 -14.24
CA HIS A 234 -34.02 3.98 -14.25
C HIS A 234 -33.20 3.71 -12.99
N ALA A 235 -33.64 2.75 -12.17
CA ALA A 235 -32.94 2.37 -10.93
C ALA A 235 -31.63 1.64 -11.21
N ARG A 236 -31.56 0.90 -12.32
CA ARG A 236 -30.42 0.06 -12.72
C ARG A 236 -30.10 -0.98 -11.63
N ALA A 237 -31.14 -1.59 -11.06
CA ALA A 237 -31.11 -2.41 -9.86
C ALA A 237 -30.00 -3.48 -9.88
N LEU A 238 -29.78 -4.09 -11.04
CA LEU A 238 -28.71 -5.07 -11.25
C LEU A 238 -27.30 -4.45 -11.14
N THR A 239 -27.08 -3.27 -11.71
CA THR A 239 -25.75 -2.62 -11.74
C THR A 239 -25.43 -1.82 -10.48
N THR A 240 -26.45 -1.36 -9.76
CA THR A 240 -26.33 -0.72 -8.42
C THR A 240 -26.15 -1.77 -7.31
N GLY A 241 -26.40 -3.05 -7.61
CA GLY A 241 -26.26 -4.16 -6.66
C GLY A 241 -27.48 -4.34 -5.75
N GLN A 242 -28.61 -3.73 -6.11
CA GLN A 242 -29.91 -3.92 -5.45
C GLN A 242 -30.59 -5.23 -5.91
N ARG A 243 -30.18 -5.81 -7.05
CA ARG A 243 -30.67 -7.10 -7.58
C ARG A 243 -29.53 -8.09 -7.86
N THR A 244 -29.78 -9.38 -7.61
CA THR A 244 -28.86 -10.50 -7.92
C THR A 244 -28.94 -10.94 -9.40
N PRO A 245 -27.84 -11.45 -9.99
CA PRO A 245 -27.81 -11.92 -11.38
C PRO A 245 -28.23 -13.40 -11.50
N ASP A 246 -29.47 -13.74 -11.15
CA ASP A 246 -29.94 -15.12 -10.98
C ASP A 246 -29.86 -15.97 -12.26
N ALA A 247 -30.02 -15.35 -13.44
CA ALA A 247 -29.89 -16.03 -14.72
C ALA A 247 -28.49 -16.60 -15.04
N THR A 248 -27.44 -16.28 -14.28
CA THR A 248 -26.05 -16.61 -14.67
C THR A 248 -25.14 -17.17 -13.58
N GLY A 249 -25.53 -17.15 -12.30
CA GLY A 249 -24.76 -17.72 -11.17
C GLY A 249 -23.31 -17.22 -11.03
N ARG A 250 -22.94 -16.13 -11.74
CA ARG A 250 -21.58 -15.60 -11.84
C ARG A 250 -21.51 -14.20 -11.27
N SER A 251 -20.31 -13.78 -10.85
CA SER A 251 -20.09 -12.40 -10.44
C SER A 251 -20.41 -11.41 -11.57
N LEU A 252 -21.21 -10.40 -11.26
CA LEU A 252 -21.61 -9.33 -12.18
C LEU A 252 -20.41 -8.65 -12.87
N ALA A 253 -19.33 -8.39 -12.12
CA ALA A 253 -18.11 -7.78 -12.66
C ALA A 253 -17.42 -8.67 -13.69
N ALA A 254 -17.39 -9.99 -13.45
CA ALA A 254 -16.82 -10.96 -14.37
C ALA A 254 -17.65 -11.11 -15.65
N LEU A 255 -18.98 -11.12 -15.53
CA LEU A 255 -19.91 -11.15 -16.67
C LEU A 255 -19.75 -9.91 -17.53
N ASN A 256 -19.84 -8.74 -16.90
CA ASN A 256 -19.71 -7.44 -17.57
C ASN A 256 -18.40 -7.36 -18.38
N ARG A 257 -17.28 -7.80 -17.78
CA ARG A 257 -15.98 -7.82 -18.45
C ARG A 257 -15.92 -8.83 -19.60
N SER A 258 -16.40 -10.05 -19.38
CA SER A 258 -16.38 -11.14 -20.38
C SER A 258 -17.25 -10.81 -21.59
N HIS A 259 -18.46 -10.31 -21.37
CA HIS A 259 -19.41 -9.96 -22.42
C HIS A 259 -18.93 -8.74 -23.20
N GLY A 260 -18.33 -7.74 -22.53
CA GLY A 260 -17.72 -6.60 -23.21
C GLY A 260 -16.59 -6.99 -24.18
N LEU A 261 -15.75 -7.97 -23.80
CA LEU A 261 -14.74 -8.55 -24.70
C LEU A 261 -15.39 -9.26 -25.89
N ARG A 262 -16.46 -10.04 -25.65
CA ARG A 262 -17.20 -10.75 -26.70
C ARG A 262 -17.78 -9.78 -27.71
N VAL A 263 -18.48 -8.71 -27.28
CA VAL A 263 -19.03 -7.69 -28.18
C VAL A 263 -17.95 -7.12 -29.09
N PHE A 264 -16.80 -6.74 -28.53
CA PHE A 264 -15.70 -6.19 -29.33
C PHE A 264 -15.14 -7.23 -30.30
N LEU A 265 -14.84 -8.44 -29.85
CA LEU A 265 -14.21 -9.48 -30.68
C LEU A 265 -15.15 -10.04 -31.75
N VAL A 266 -16.46 -10.10 -31.50
CA VAL A 266 -17.44 -10.59 -32.49
C VAL A 266 -17.67 -9.56 -33.58
N ASN A 267 -17.74 -8.27 -33.25
CA ASN A 267 -18.13 -7.23 -34.20
C ASN A 267 -16.96 -6.47 -34.87
N CYS A 268 -15.71 -6.63 -34.39
CA CYS A 268 -14.57 -5.93 -34.98
C CYS A 268 -14.11 -6.51 -36.34
N SER A 269 -13.28 -5.73 -37.07
CA SER A 269 -12.69 -6.16 -38.34
C SER A 269 -11.77 -7.39 -38.18
N PRO A 270 -11.54 -8.19 -39.23
CA PRO A 270 -10.65 -9.35 -39.17
C PRO A 270 -9.24 -9.03 -38.65
N ALA A 271 -8.67 -7.90 -39.06
CA ALA A 271 -7.38 -7.43 -38.56
C ALA A 271 -7.43 -7.12 -37.06
N SER A 272 -8.43 -6.34 -36.61
CA SER A 272 -8.60 -6.01 -35.18
C SER A 272 -8.89 -7.24 -34.32
N TYR A 273 -9.53 -8.27 -34.87
CA TYR A 273 -9.76 -9.54 -34.20
C TYR A 273 -8.45 -10.28 -33.93
N TRP A 274 -7.59 -10.47 -34.95
CA TRP A 274 -6.29 -11.15 -34.78
C TRP A 274 -5.36 -10.40 -33.83
N PHE A 275 -5.23 -9.08 -33.99
CA PHE A 275 -4.48 -8.26 -33.03
C PHE A 275 -5.11 -8.30 -31.63
N GLY A 276 -6.44 -8.33 -31.53
CA GLY A 276 -7.17 -8.43 -30.27
C GLY A 276 -6.91 -9.74 -29.53
N LEU A 277 -6.86 -10.87 -30.24
CA LEU A 277 -6.60 -12.19 -29.65
C LEU A 277 -5.22 -12.28 -28.98
N VAL A 278 -4.21 -11.56 -29.48
CA VAL A 278 -2.89 -11.51 -28.84
C VAL A 278 -2.84 -10.42 -27.77
N ARG A 279 -3.34 -9.23 -28.08
CA ARG A 279 -3.22 -8.04 -27.21
C ARG A 279 -4.06 -8.13 -25.95
N LEU A 280 -5.28 -8.67 -26.02
CA LEU A 280 -6.22 -8.65 -24.91
C LEU A 280 -5.81 -9.58 -23.77
N PRO A 281 -5.41 -10.86 -23.99
CA PRO A 281 -4.90 -11.71 -22.92
C PRO A 281 -3.75 -11.07 -22.12
N LEU A 282 -2.77 -10.49 -22.83
CA LEU A 282 -1.65 -9.79 -22.20
C LEU A 282 -2.13 -8.63 -21.31
N LEU A 283 -3.04 -7.79 -21.84
CA LEU A 283 -3.60 -6.67 -21.07
C LEU A 283 -4.45 -7.11 -19.88
N LEU A 284 -5.18 -8.23 -19.99
CA LEU A 284 -5.96 -8.79 -18.89
C LEU A 284 -5.03 -9.22 -17.74
N VAL A 285 -3.92 -9.91 -18.05
CA VAL A 285 -2.91 -10.31 -17.06
C VAL A 285 -2.26 -9.08 -16.41
N LEU A 286 -1.77 -8.13 -17.22
CA LEU A 286 -1.13 -6.93 -16.70
C LEU A 286 -2.08 -6.10 -15.83
N ARG A 287 -3.35 -5.97 -16.22
CA ARG A 287 -4.35 -5.25 -15.41
C ARG A 287 -4.75 -6.01 -14.17
N ALA A 288 -4.86 -7.34 -14.23
CA ALA A 288 -5.08 -8.15 -13.05
C ALA A 288 -3.94 -7.95 -12.04
N LEU A 289 -2.68 -7.90 -12.49
CA LEU A 289 -1.51 -7.59 -11.66
C LEU A 289 -1.59 -6.17 -11.08
N VAL A 290 -1.89 -5.16 -11.89
CA VAL A 290 -2.05 -3.78 -11.41
C VAL A 290 -3.16 -3.67 -10.38
N PHE A 291 -4.34 -4.25 -10.65
CA PHE A 291 -5.45 -4.25 -9.69
C PHE A 291 -5.12 -5.06 -8.44
N PHE A 292 -4.33 -6.12 -8.56
CA PHE A 292 -3.83 -6.88 -7.42
C PHE A 292 -2.89 -6.02 -6.55
N VAL A 293 -1.92 -5.33 -7.16
CA VAL A 293 -1.02 -4.38 -6.47
C VAL A 293 -1.81 -3.23 -5.81
N LEU A 294 -2.82 -2.71 -6.50
CA LEU A 294 -3.74 -1.68 -5.99
C LEU A 294 -4.79 -2.22 -4.99
N ARG A 295 -4.76 -3.51 -4.67
CA ARG A 295 -5.70 -4.20 -3.77
C ARG A 295 -7.18 -4.14 -4.20
N ARG A 296 -7.45 -4.02 -5.50
CA ARG A 296 -8.78 -4.10 -6.14
C ARG A 296 -9.06 -5.54 -6.62
N THR A 297 -9.25 -6.46 -5.67
CA THR A 297 -9.30 -7.91 -5.96
C THR A 297 -10.51 -8.36 -6.77
N THR A 298 -11.67 -7.70 -6.64
CA THR A 298 -12.87 -7.98 -7.45
C THR A 298 -12.64 -7.71 -8.93
N GLU A 299 -11.97 -6.61 -9.24
CA GLU A 299 -11.60 -6.24 -10.61
C GLU A 299 -10.49 -7.14 -11.14
N ALA A 300 -9.46 -7.44 -10.33
CA ALA A 300 -8.45 -8.42 -10.71
C ALA A 300 -9.07 -9.80 -11.03
N GLY A 301 -10.00 -10.26 -10.19
CA GLY A 301 -10.77 -11.48 -10.40
C GLY A 301 -11.62 -11.43 -11.68
N ALA A 302 -12.25 -10.28 -11.98
CA ALA A 302 -13.01 -10.09 -13.21
C ALA A 302 -12.13 -10.14 -14.47
N GLU A 303 -10.93 -9.57 -14.45
CA GLU A 303 -9.98 -9.65 -15.57
C GLU A 303 -9.49 -11.10 -15.79
N LEU A 304 -9.21 -11.84 -14.71
CA LEU A 304 -8.83 -13.26 -14.79
C LEU A 304 -9.99 -14.16 -15.23
N ALA A 305 -11.21 -13.88 -14.79
CA ALA A 305 -12.40 -14.59 -15.23
C ALA A 305 -12.66 -14.35 -16.73
N ALA A 306 -12.46 -13.12 -17.20
CA ALA A 306 -12.58 -12.76 -18.61
C ALA A 306 -11.48 -13.41 -19.47
N LEU A 307 -10.25 -13.52 -18.95
CA LEU A 307 -9.17 -14.28 -19.59
C LEU A 307 -9.54 -15.76 -19.73
N ARG A 308 -10.07 -16.37 -18.65
CA ARG A 308 -10.52 -17.76 -18.67
C ARG A 308 -11.66 -17.96 -19.65
N TYR A 309 -12.63 -17.04 -19.69
CA TYR A 309 -13.72 -17.05 -20.64
C TYR A 309 -13.22 -17.05 -22.09
N LEU A 310 -12.28 -16.16 -22.42
CA LEU A 310 -11.65 -16.06 -23.74
C LEU A 310 -10.90 -17.33 -24.15
N CYS A 311 -10.10 -17.90 -23.24
CA CYS A 311 -9.30 -19.10 -23.52
C CYS A 311 -10.12 -20.40 -23.52
N SER A 312 -11.24 -20.44 -22.79
CA SER A 312 -12.08 -21.64 -22.65
C SER A 312 -12.92 -21.99 -23.88
N GLY A 313 -12.94 -21.14 -24.91
CA GLY A 313 -13.80 -21.33 -26.10
C GLY A 313 -15.30 -21.10 -25.86
N ARG A 314 -15.74 -20.93 -24.60
CA ARG A 314 -17.15 -20.73 -24.21
C ARG A 314 -17.83 -19.52 -24.84
N GLY A 315 -17.07 -18.55 -25.36
CA GLY A 315 -17.63 -17.40 -26.06
C GLY A 315 -18.05 -17.65 -27.51
N ASN A 316 -17.79 -18.85 -28.04
CA ASN A 316 -18.09 -19.29 -29.42
C ASN A 316 -17.76 -18.22 -30.50
N LEU A 317 -16.62 -17.54 -30.34
CA LEU A 317 -16.29 -16.33 -31.09
C LEU A 317 -16.20 -16.58 -32.61
N ARG A 318 -15.76 -17.77 -33.02
CA ARG A 318 -15.61 -18.11 -34.45
C ARG A 318 -16.97 -18.28 -35.12
N ALA A 319 -17.88 -19.05 -34.53
CA ALA A 319 -19.22 -19.25 -35.07
C ALA A 319 -20.02 -17.94 -35.07
N ALA A 320 -19.96 -17.17 -33.98
CA ALA A 320 -20.61 -15.86 -33.89
C ALA A 320 -20.11 -14.92 -35.01
N ARG A 321 -18.79 -14.88 -35.27
CA ARG A 321 -18.22 -14.08 -36.37
C ARG A 321 -18.61 -14.59 -37.75
N ALA A 322 -18.82 -15.89 -37.93
CA ALA A 322 -19.29 -16.45 -39.20
C ALA A 322 -20.71 -15.95 -39.49
N ALA A 323 -21.62 -16.05 -38.52
CA ALA A 323 -22.97 -15.50 -38.63
C ALA A 323 -22.98 -13.98 -38.91
N ARG A 324 -22.07 -13.21 -38.28
CA ARG A 324 -21.95 -11.76 -38.56
C ARG A 324 -21.42 -11.41 -39.97
N ARG A 325 -20.92 -12.38 -40.75
CA ARG A 325 -20.49 -12.13 -42.15
C ARG A 325 -21.65 -12.17 -43.13
N GLU A 326 -22.76 -12.80 -42.76
CA GLU A 326 -23.95 -12.94 -43.60
C GLU A 326 -24.81 -11.66 -43.62
N LEU A 327 -24.62 -10.78 -42.63
CA LEU A 327 -25.28 -9.48 -42.57
C LEU A 327 -24.69 -8.49 -43.62
N PRO A 328 -25.55 -7.70 -44.31
CA PRO A 328 -25.12 -6.63 -45.21
C PRO A 328 -24.19 -5.63 -44.50
N ARG A 329 -23.15 -5.13 -45.18
CA ARG A 329 -22.19 -4.18 -44.58
C ARG A 329 -22.14 -2.83 -45.30
N PRO A 330 -22.91 -1.83 -44.87
CA PRO A 330 -22.60 -0.44 -45.14
C PRO A 330 -21.88 0.20 -43.93
N GLY A 331 -20.76 0.89 -44.17
CA GLY A 331 -20.22 1.92 -43.26
C GLY A 331 -19.21 1.48 -42.19
N THR A 332 -18.37 2.43 -41.78
CA THR A 332 -17.36 2.25 -40.73
C THR A 332 -17.85 2.78 -39.39
N VAL A 333 -18.08 1.91 -38.41
CA VAL A 333 -18.48 2.27 -37.03
C VAL A 333 -17.34 2.97 -36.24
N ARG A 334 -16.24 3.33 -36.91
CA ARG A 334 -14.99 3.83 -36.29
C ARG A 334 -15.20 5.16 -35.53
N GLY A 335 -16.10 6.02 -35.99
CA GLY A 335 -16.39 7.31 -35.37
C GLY A 335 -17.15 7.22 -34.04
N LEU A 336 -17.79 6.09 -33.76
CA LEU A 336 -18.64 5.90 -32.57
C LEU A 336 -17.90 5.24 -31.39
N PHE A 337 -16.61 4.86 -31.57
CA PHE A 337 -15.78 4.33 -30.48
C PHE A 337 -15.18 5.44 -29.63
N THR A 338 -15.09 5.16 -28.33
CA THR A 338 -14.37 6.04 -27.42
C THR A 338 -12.86 5.94 -27.67
N SER A 339 -12.22 7.07 -28.01
CA SER A 339 -10.78 7.12 -28.25
C SER A 339 -9.95 6.76 -27.00
N ARG A 340 -8.70 6.30 -27.21
CA ARG A 340 -7.76 5.99 -26.11
C ARG A 340 -7.51 7.20 -25.20
N ASN A 341 -7.43 8.40 -25.78
CA ASN A 341 -7.22 9.64 -25.03
C ASN A 341 -8.45 10.00 -24.19
N THR A 342 -9.65 9.82 -24.74
CA THR A 342 -10.90 10.04 -24.00
C THR A 342 -11.02 9.08 -22.81
N ARG A 343 -10.60 7.82 -22.98
CA ARG A 343 -10.57 6.81 -21.92
C ARG A 343 -9.61 7.19 -20.78
N LEU A 344 -8.37 7.57 -21.10
CA LEU A 344 -7.40 8.01 -20.10
C LEU A 344 -7.94 9.20 -19.31
N ARG A 345 -8.52 10.19 -20.02
CA ARG A 345 -9.14 11.37 -19.41
C ARG A 345 -10.31 10.99 -18.49
N ASN A 346 -11.17 10.07 -18.91
CA ASN A 346 -12.30 9.60 -18.09
C ASN A 346 -11.84 8.83 -16.84
N ALA A 347 -10.79 8.00 -16.96
CA ALA A 347 -10.21 7.27 -15.84
C ALA A 347 -9.57 8.20 -14.80
N ILE A 348 -8.81 9.21 -15.25
CA ILE A 348 -8.25 10.25 -14.37
C ILE A 348 -9.39 11.00 -13.68
N ARG A 349 -10.44 11.40 -14.42
CA ARG A 349 -11.61 12.08 -13.86
C ARG A 349 -12.32 11.23 -12.80
N ALA A 350 -12.52 9.94 -13.04
CA ALA A 350 -13.14 9.03 -12.08
C ALA A 350 -12.29 8.87 -10.81
N GLY A 351 -10.96 8.75 -10.95
CA GLY A 351 -10.05 8.70 -9.81
C GLY A 351 -10.09 9.98 -8.97
N VAL A 352 -10.12 11.13 -9.63
CA VAL A 352 -10.31 12.45 -9.01
C VAL A 352 -11.65 12.53 -8.25
N VAL A 353 -12.76 12.13 -8.88
CA VAL A 353 -14.08 12.18 -8.26
C VAL A 353 -14.12 11.30 -7.01
N GLY A 354 -13.52 10.11 -7.06
CA GLY A 354 -13.41 9.22 -5.90
C GLY A 354 -12.56 9.80 -4.76
N LEU A 355 -11.51 10.58 -5.07
CA LEU A 355 -10.73 11.30 -4.06
C LEU A 355 -11.55 12.40 -3.39
N VAL A 356 -12.32 13.17 -4.16
CA VAL A 356 -13.20 14.22 -3.63
C VAL A 356 -14.33 13.62 -2.79
N GLN A 357 -14.95 12.53 -3.23
CA GLN A 357 -16.02 11.85 -2.48
C GLN A 357 -15.53 11.35 -1.12
N ARG A 358 -14.37 10.68 -1.07
CA ARG A 358 -13.73 10.29 0.20
C ARG A 358 -13.31 11.51 1.02
N GLY A 359 -12.94 12.59 0.34
CA GLY A 359 -12.71 13.91 0.89
C GLY A 359 -13.91 14.37 1.73
N VAL A 360 -15.03 14.58 1.05
CA VAL A 360 -16.28 15.05 1.65
C VAL A 360 -16.80 14.08 2.71
N GLN A 361 -16.82 12.76 2.44
CA GLN A 361 -17.26 11.75 3.42
C GLN A 361 -16.52 11.86 4.76
N ASN A 362 -15.20 12.02 4.71
CA ASN A 362 -14.40 12.19 5.92
C ASN A 362 -14.64 13.55 6.59
N ASP A 363 -14.87 14.62 5.83
CA ASP A 363 -15.12 15.95 6.39
C ASP A 363 -16.52 16.06 7.01
N VAL A 364 -17.49 15.35 6.44
CA VAL A 364 -18.85 15.14 6.96
C VAL A 364 -18.85 14.23 8.18
N ALA A 365 -18.14 13.10 8.16
CA ALA A 365 -17.91 12.26 9.36
C ALA A 365 -17.19 13.05 10.47
N LEU A 366 -16.47 14.08 10.07
CA LEU A 366 -15.89 15.07 10.93
C LEU A 366 -16.83 16.27 11.14
N GLY A 367 -18.16 16.18 11.10
CA GLY A 367 -19.08 17.26 11.49
C GLY A 367 -18.81 18.65 10.90
N THR A 368 -18.05 18.73 9.80
CA THR A 368 -17.75 19.94 9.05
C THR A 368 -18.42 19.75 7.71
N VAL A 369 -19.71 20.05 7.67
CA VAL A 369 -20.37 20.27 6.40
C VAL A 369 -19.73 21.53 5.81
N PRO A 370 -19.20 21.51 4.57
CA PRO A 370 -18.60 22.71 3.98
C PRO A 370 -19.59 23.87 4.08
N ASP A 371 -19.14 25.06 4.51
CA ASP A 371 -20.00 26.26 4.66
C ASP A 371 -20.79 26.60 3.37
N SER A 372 -20.34 26.08 2.21
CA SER A 372 -21.06 26.16 0.93
C SER A 372 -22.38 25.38 0.85
N VAL A 373 -22.65 24.45 1.77
CA VAL A 373 -23.89 23.64 1.78
C VAL A 373 -25.05 24.42 2.40
N GLY A 374 -24.75 25.38 3.29
CA GLY A 374 -25.76 26.22 3.95
C GLY A 374 -26.42 27.27 3.05
N GLN A 375 -25.95 27.47 1.81
CA GLN A 375 -26.54 28.44 0.87
C GLN A 375 -27.00 27.83 -0.47
N ASP A 376 -26.44 26.70 -0.93
CA ASP A 376 -26.67 26.19 -2.30
C ASP A 376 -27.29 24.78 -2.38
N SER A 377 -27.65 24.15 -1.26
CA SER A 377 -28.35 22.85 -1.28
C SER A 377 -29.46 22.82 -0.23
N ALA A 378 -30.60 23.41 -0.58
CA ALA A 378 -31.83 23.24 0.19
C ALA A 378 -32.31 21.78 0.03
N TRP A 379 -32.17 21.01 1.09
CA TRP A 379 -32.95 19.80 1.32
C TRP A 379 -34.41 20.22 1.51
N ILE A 380 -35.34 19.56 0.81
CA ILE A 380 -36.78 19.78 0.94
C ILE A 380 -37.40 18.44 1.36
N PRO A 381 -38.09 18.37 2.50
CA PRO A 381 -38.70 17.14 2.97
C PRO A 381 -39.77 16.61 1.99
N PRO A 382 -40.01 15.28 1.92
CA PRO A 382 -40.95 14.65 0.99
C PRO A 382 -42.37 15.20 1.06
N GLU A 383 -42.78 15.63 2.26
CA GLU A 383 -44.09 16.25 2.55
C GLU A 383 -44.27 17.59 1.81
N ALA A 384 -43.20 18.37 1.67
CA ALA A 384 -43.19 19.62 0.92
C ALA A 384 -43.10 19.39 -0.60
N LEU A 385 -42.67 18.20 -1.04
CA LEU A 385 -42.63 17.77 -2.45
C LEU A 385 -44.03 17.47 -3.01
N ALA A 386 -44.95 16.97 -2.17
CA ALA A 386 -46.33 16.69 -2.54
C ALA A 386 -47.20 17.96 -2.66
N ALA A 387 -46.80 19.05 -2.00
CA ALA A 387 -47.60 20.28 -1.91
C ALA A 387 -47.41 21.26 -3.07
N SER A 388 -46.33 21.16 -3.85
CA SER A 388 -46.04 22.13 -4.93
C SER A 388 -46.38 21.58 -6.31
N GLY A 389 -47.52 22.03 -6.86
CA GLY A 389 -47.88 21.80 -8.25
C GLY A 389 -46.81 22.30 -9.22
N ALA A 390 -46.58 21.51 -10.28
CA ALA A 390 -45.81 21.78 -11.50
C ALA A 390 -44.66 22.81 -11.37
N ARG A 391 -43.42 22.33 -11.18
CA ARG A 391 -42.21 23.16 -11.33
C ARG A 391 -41.44 22.85 -12.62
N PRO A 392 -40.73 23.85 -13.18
CA PRO A 392 -40.00 23.73 -14.43
C PRO A 392 -38.83 22.74 -14.28
N VAL A 393 -38.62 21.93 -15.33
CA VAL A 393 -37.57 20.90 -15.42
C VAL A 393 -36.57 21.29 -16.52
N GLY A 394 -35.28 21.31 -16.19
CA GLY A 394 -34.20 21.66 -17.12
C GLY A 394 -33.21 22.68 -16.53
N PRO A 395 -32.27 23.24 -17.32
CA PRO A 395 -31.26 24.20 -16.85
C PRO A 395 -31.87 25.49 -16.26
N ALA A 396 -33.14 25.78 -16.53
CA ALA A 396 -33.90 26.87 -15.92
C ALA A 396 -34.32 26.60 -14.45
N ALA A 397 -34.20 25.35 -13.98
CA ALA A 397 -34.50 24.94 -12.60
C ALA A 397 -33.26 25.00 -11.67
N LEU A 398 -32.10 25.41 -12.21
CA LEU A 398 -30.85 25.49 -11.47
C LEU A 398 -30.82 26.74 -10.57
N PRO A 399 -30.19 26.66 -9.38
CA PRO A 399 -30.11 27.79 -8.45
C PRO A 399 -29.43 29.02 -9.08
N ALA A 400 -29.84 30.21 -8.65
CA ALA A 400 -29.33 31.49 -9.13
C ALA A 400 -27.81 31.62 -8.87
N GLY A 401 -27.01 31.26 -9.87
CA GLY A 401 -25.55 31.15 -9.75
C GLY A 401 -24.95 30.07 -10.65
N ALA A 402 -25.71 29.02 -10.98
CA ALA A 402 -25.31 27.97 -11.92
C ALA A 402 -25.04 28.49 -13.35
N LEU A 403 -25.63 29.63 -13.71
CA LEU A 403 -25.48 30.32 -15.00
C LEU A 403 -24.58 31.57 -14.94
N ARG A 404 -24.00 31.91 -13.78
CA ARG A 404 -23.05 33.05 -13.65
C ARG A 404 -21.67 32.69 -14.21
N GLY A 405 -21.63 32.53 -15.53
CA GLY A 405 -20.41 32.41 -16.34
C GLY A 405 -20.62 32.90 -17.78
N LEU A 406 -21.83 33.31 -18.15
CA LEU A 406 -22.18 33.83 -19.47
C LEU A 406 -21.90 35.35 -19.55
N SER A 407 -20.65 35.76 -19.31
CA SER A 407 -20.20 37.06 -19.83
C SER A 407 -19.86 36.87 -21.31
N SER A 408 -20.47 37.68 -22.16
CA SER A 408 -20.35 37.68 -23.62
C SER A 408 -18.92 37.51 -24.13
N ARG A 409 -18.78 36.70 -25.19
CA ARG A 409 -17.58 36.39 -26.02
C ARG A 409 -16.87 35.08 -25.67
N GLY A 410 -17.26 34.02 -26.39
CA GLY A 410 -16.49 32.80 -26.54
C GLY A 410 -17.37 31.54 -26.55
N SER A 411 -17.72 31.06 -27.75
CA SER A 411 -18.50 29.84 -28.02
C SER A 411 -17.72 28.54 -27.68
N ARG A 412 -17.36 28.35 -26.40
CA ARG A 412 -16.98 27.04 -25.87
C ARG A 412 -17.75 26.75 -24.59
N LEU A 413 -18.84 26.03 -24.74
CA LEU A 413 -19.65 25.45 -23.67
C LEU A 413 -18.76 24.64 -22.71
N GLN A 414 -18.65 25.08 -21.46
CA GLN A 414 -18.04 24.29 -20.40
C GLN A 414 -19.08 23.29 -19.88
N ARG A 415 -18.72 22.00 -19.91
CA ARG A 415 -19.55 20.91 -19.37
C ARG A 415 -19.82 21.14 -17.87
N PRO A 416 -21.06 20.91 -17.38
CA PRO A 416 -21.37 21.04 -15.96
C PRO A 416 -20.52 20.10 -15.09
N GLY A 417 -20.22 20.56 -13.86
CA GLY A 417 -19.49 19.82 -12.85
C GLY A 417 -20.19 18.50 -12.49
N THR A 418 -19.41 17.49 -12.13
CA THR A 418 -19.99 16.21 -11.69
C THR A 418 -20.52 16.38 -10.27
N VAL A 419 -21.80 16.10 -10.00
CA VAL A 419 -22.35 16.16 -8.64
C VAL A 419 -22.12 14.81 -7.96
N VAL A 420 -21.67 14.83 -6.70
CA VAL A 420 -21.43 13.62 -5.89
C VAL A 420 -22.35 13.66 -4.67
N ALA A 421 -23.18 12.64 -4.50
CA ALA A 421 -23.97 12.43 -3.29
C ALA A 421 -23.12 11.77 -2.18
N VAL A 422 -23.24 12.27 -0.95
CA VAL A 422 -22.56 11.76 0.24
C VAL A 422 -23.57 11.64 1.37
N ALA A 423 -23.78 10.42 1.87
CA ALA A 423 -24.62 10.19 3.04
C ALA A 423 -24.00 10.81 4.31
N LEU A 424 -24.83 11.51 5.06
CA LEU A 424 -24.59 12.01 6.40
C LEU A 424 -24.69 10.83 7.39
N PRO A 425 -23.80 10.77 8.40
CA PRO A 425 -24.00 9.87 9.54
C PRO A 425 -25.32 10.25 10.22
N GLU A 426 -26.12 9.25 10.61
CA GLU A 426 -27.27 9.46 11.49
C GLU A 426 -26.83 10.30 12.69
N ALA A 427 -27.52 11.41 12.94
CA ALA A 427 -27.31 12.17 14.15
C ALA A 427 -27.63 11.24 15.33
N PRO A 428 -26.76 11.16 16.37
CA PRO A 428 -27.16 10.48 17.59
C PRO A 428 -28.48 11.12 18.05
N PRO A 429 -29.46 10.33 18.52
CA PRO A 429 -30.73 10.87 18.97
C PRO A 429 -30.44 12.00 19.93
N GLN A 430 -30.98 13.18 19.62
CA GLN A 430 -30.93 14.29 20.58
C GLN A 430 -31.67 13.77 21.81
N GLU A 431 -30.93 13.61 22.91
CA GLU A 431 -31.55 13.51 24.22
C GLU A 431 -32.31 14.84 24.38
N SER A 432 -33.63 14.77 24.15
CA SER A 432 -34.55 15.83 24.47
C SER A 432 -34.32 16.18 25.94
N GLU A 433 -33.97 17.43 26.20
CA GLU A 433 -34.00 18.03 27.52
C GLU A 433 -35.44 17.93 28.02
N GLU A 434 -35.76 16.85 28.72
CA GLU A 434 -36.93 16.75 29.58
C GLU A 434 -36.47 16.67 31.03
N ASP A 435 -37.07 17.58 31.79
CA ASP A 435 -36.86 17.84 33.20
C ASP A 435 -36.92 16.57 34.06
N GLY A 436 -36.11 16.57 35.12
CA GLY A 436 -35.82 15.40 35.91
C GLY A 436 -37.00 14.74 36.60
N GLU A 437 -37.03 13.41 36.55
CA GLU A 437 -37.48 12.54 37.64
C GLU A 437 -36.86 11.15 37.50
N ALA A 438 -36.62 10.48 38.63
CA ALA A 438 -35.83 9.24 38.74
C ALA A 438 -36.47 8.04 38.02
N PRO A 439 -35.68 7.04 37.56
CA PRO A 439 -36.24 5.91 36.83
C PRO A 439 -36.78 4.85 37.80
N GLU A 440 -38.09 4.63 37.77
CA GLU A 440 -38.74 3.50 38.44
C GLU A 440 -39.65 2.71 37.48
N VAL A 441 -39.54 1.39 37.58
CA VAL A 441 -40.46 0.32 37.16
C VAL A 441 -40.47 -0.16 35.69
N GLU A 442 -39.95 -1.37 35.59
CA GLU A 442 -40.11 -2.44 34.58
C GLU A 442 -41.52 -2.53 33.95
N ALA A 443 -41.62 -2.30 32.63
CA ALA A 443 -42.88 -2.43 31.87
C ALA A 443 -43.00 -3.80 31.17
N ARG A 444 -44.15 -4.45 31.37
CA ARG A 444 -44.57 -5.73 30.75
C ARG A 444 -44.66 -5.66 29.21
N PRO A 445 -44.42 -6.77 28.49
CA PRO A 445 -44.61 -6.83 27.05
C PRO A 445 -46.10 -7.00 26.67
N THR A 446 -46.65 -6.07 25.88
CA THR A 446 -47.95 -6.20 25.21
C THR A 446 -47.81 -6.79 23.79
N PRO A 447 -48.79 -7.58 23.30
CA PRO A 447 -48.71 -8.33 22.04
C PRO A 447 -49.30 -7.55 20.85
N VAL A 448 -48.89 -6.29 20.64
CA VAL A 448 -49.27 -5.55 19.42
C VAL A 448 -48.01 -5.30 18.59
N PRO A 449 -47.99 -5.67 17.29
CA PRO A 449 -46.89 -5.30 16.41
C PRO A 449 -46.83 -3.78 16.33
N ARG A 450 -45.71 -3.18 16.77
CA ARG A 450 -45.45 -1.77 16.45
C ARG A 450 -45.39 -1.63 14.92
N PRO A 451 -45.95 -0.55 14.34
CA PRO A 451 -45.62 -0.19 12.97
C PRO A 451 -44.10 -0.09 12.90
N VAL A 452 -43.50 -0.84 11.98
CA VAL A 452 -42.09 -0.65 11.64
C VAL A 452 -42.03 0.76 11.04
N GLU A 453 -41.52 1.73 11.80
CA GLU A 453 -41.17 3.02 11.23
C GLU A 453 -40.22 2.73 10.06
N PRO A 454 -40.51 3.25 8.85
CA PRO A 454 -39.60 3.09 7.73
C PRO A 454 -38.22 3.59 8.18
N ALA A 455 -37.19 2.77 8.00
CA ALA A 455 -35.82 3.14 8.32
C ALA A 455 -35.55 4.53 7.72
N ALA A 456 -35.22 5.51 8.58
CA ALA A 456 -34.98 6.88 8.14
C ALA A 456 -33.95 6.85 7.01
N GLU A 457 -34.33 7.33 5.82
CA GLU A 457 -33.41 7.38 4.70
C GLU A 457 -32.20 8.25 5.10
N PRO A 458 -30.96 7.79 4.88
CA PRO A 458 -29.78 8.52 5.31
C PRO A 458 -29.69 9.84 4.55
N ASP A 459 -29.69 10.96 5.29
CA ASP A 459 -29.60 12.31 4.70
C ASP A 459 -28.43 12.42 3.72
N LEU A 460 -28.66 12.91 2.50
CA LEU A 460 -27.64 13.02 1.46
C LEU A 460 -27.19 14.48 1.26
N VAL A 461 -25.88 14.73 1.27
CA VAL A 461 -25.27 16.00 0.87
C VAL A 461 -24.73 15.89 -0.55
N PHE A 462 -25.17 16.79 -1.42
CA PHE A 462 -24.68 16.88 -2.80
C PHE A 462 -23.54 17.88 -2.90
N VAL A 463 -22.38 17.42 -3.38
CA VAL A 463 -21.21 18.26 -3.59
C VAL A 463 -20.90 18.35 -5.08
N ALA A 464 -20.99 19.56 -5.64
CA ALA A 464 -20.52 19.85 -6.99
C ALA A 464 -19.00 19.69 -7.08
N VAL A 465 -18.55 18.86 -8.03
CA VAL A 465 -17.14 18.59 -8.33
C VAL A 465 -16.77 19.33 -9.63
N ASP A 466 -16.36 20.58 -9.47
CA ASP A 466 -15.80 21.39 -10.55
C ASP A 466 -14.31 21.17 -10.73
N ARG A 467 -13.79 21.38 -11.95
CA ARG A 467 -12.34 21.26 -12.23
C ARG A 467 -11.48 22.12 -11.31
N ARG A 468 -11.95 23.34 -10.99
CA ARG A 468 -11.28 24.24 -10.04
C ARG A 468 -11.29 23.68 -8.63
N ARG A 469 -12.42 23.10 -8.20
CA ARG A 469 -12.57 22.49 -6.86
C ARG A 469 -11.77 21.20 -6.73
N VAL A 470 -11.70 20.39 -7.79
CA VAL A 470 -10.81 19.23 -7.88
C VAL A 470 -9.36 19.64 -7.73
N LEU A 471 -8.91 20.60 -8.54
CA LEU A 471 -7.53 21.05 -8.53
C LEU A 471 -7.19 21.65 -7.16
N ALA A 472 -8.10 22.45 -6.60
CA ALA A 472 -7.94 22.97 -5.25
C ALA A 472 -7.93 21.85 -4.20
N ALA A 473 -8.80 20.86 -4.30
CA ALA A 473 -8.88 19.76 -3.34
C ALA A 473 -7.69 18.79 -3.42
N THR A 474 -7.01 18.68 -4.57
CA THR A 474 -5.80 17.86 -4.73
C THR A 474 -4.52 18.64 -4.41
N VAL A 475 -4.37 19.85 -4.93
CA VAL A 475 -3.17 20.70 -4.73
C VAL A 475 -3.14 21.27 -3.31
N PHE A 476 -4.28 21.63 -2.73
CA PHE A 476 -4.37 22.07 -1.34
C PHE A 476 -4.79 20.95 -0.39
N ALA A 477 -4.68 19.68 -0.81
CA ALA A 477 -4.83 18.55 0.08
C ALA A 477 -3.75 18.64 1.18
N PRO A 478 -4.10 18.57 2.48
CA PRO A 478 -3.12 18.64 3.57
C PRO A 478 -1.92 17.70 3.42
N PRO A 479 -2.05 16.41 3.03
CA PRO A 479 -0.88 15.55 2.85
C PRO A 479 -0.03 15.95 1.64
N PHE A 480 -0.62 16.50 0.58
CA PHE A 480 0.14 16.96 -0.59
C PHE A 480 0.93 18.21 -0.25
N VAL A 481 0.29 19.22 0.36
CA VAL A 481 0.95 20.44 0.82
C VAL A 481 2.07 20.09 1.80
N LEU A 482 1.80 19.21 2.77
CA LEU A 482 2.80 18.71 3.72
C LEU A 482 4.02 18.15 3.01
N VAL A 483 3.83 17.20 2.09
CA VAL A 483 4.95 16.56 1.37
C VAL A 483 5.70 17.58 0.52
N VAL A 484 5.01 18.46 -0.21
CA VAL A 484 5.65 19.46 -1.08
C VAL A 484 6.47 20.45 -0.26
N VAL A 485 5.90 21.01 0.82
CA VAL A 485 6.60 21.96 1.71
C VAL A 485 7.80 21.30 2.37
N LEU A 486 7.64 20.10 2.94
CA LEU A 486 8.75 19.38 3.57
C LEU A 486 9.82 18.97 2.55
N THR A 487 9.44 18.63 1.30
CA THR A 487 10.41 18.32 0.24
C THR A 487 11.22 19.56 -0.16
N VAL A 488 10.56 20.71 -0.36
CA VAL A 488 11.26 21.97 -0.68
C VAL A 488 12.23 22.33 0.45
N LEU A 489 11.77 22.25 1.70
CA LEU A 489 12.62 22.57 2.84
C LEU A 489 13.76 21.56 3.01
N ALA A 490 13.52 20.27 2.79
CA ALA A 490 14.57 19.26 2.80
C ALA A 490 15.64 19.53 1.73
N LEU A 491 15.26 19.95 0.52
CA LEU A 491 16.21 20.34 -0.52
C LEU A 491 17.00 21.60 -0.16
N VAL A 492 16.36 22.59 0.51
CA VAL A 492 17.02 23.81 0.98
C VAL A 492 18.04 23.50 2.08
N ILE A 493 17.65 22.69 3.08
CA ILE A 493 18.53 22.27 4.18
C ILE A 493 19.73 21.47 3.65
N ASN A 494 19.47 20.53 2.74
CA ASN A 494 20.48 19.63 2.20
C ASN A 494 21.20 20.18 0.96
N ARG A 495 21.05 21.47 0.62
CA ARG A 495 21.56 22.06 -0.64
C ARG A 495 23.05 21.82 -0.90
N GLY A 496 23.86 21.76 0.17
CA GLY A 496 25.31 21.53 0.10
C GLY A 496 25.72 20.05 0.03
N ARG A 497 24.76 19.13 0.14
CA ARG A 497 24.97 17.67 0.13
C ARG A 497 23.98 16.96 -0.80
N LEU A 498 23.61 17.61 -1.90
CA LEU A 498 22.82 16.97 -2.95
C LEU A 498 23.75 16.10 -3.81
N GLY A 499 23.62 14.79 -3.65
CA GLY A 499 24.36 13.79 -4.42
C GLY A 499 23.83 12.39 -4.14
N LEU A 500 24.21 11.42 -4.96
CA LEU A 500 23.81 10.01 -4.78
C LEU A 500 24.82 9.20 -3.95
N ASP A 501 26.04 9.73 -3.80
CA ASP A 501 27.08 9.19 -2.94
C ASP A 501 27.30 10.15 -1.77
N LEU A 502 26.74 9.79 -0.61
CA LEU A 502 26.93 10.52 0.65
C LEU A 502 27.81 9.72 1.59
N TRP A 503 28.77 10.38 2.22
CA TRP A 503 29.59 9.83 3.29
C TRP A 503 30.15 10.96 4.17
N GLY A 504 30.57 10.60 5.39
CA GLY A 504 31.07 11.53 6.39
C GLY A 504 30.32 11.42 7.73
N GLY A 505 30.97 11.88 8.80
CA GLY A 505 30.48 11.67 10.17
C GLY A 505 30.51 10.18 10.53
N GLN A 506 29.35 9.64 10.88
CA GLN A 506 29.19 8.20 11.16
C GLN A 506 28.80 7.37 9.93
N LEU A 507 28.58 8.00 8.77
CA LEU A 507 28.26 7.30 7.53
C LEU A 507 29.54 6.99 6.75
N LEU A 508 29.94 5.72 6.74
CA LEU A 508 30.97 5.22 5.82
C LEU A 508 30.42 5.11 4.38
N PRO A 509 31.28 5.14 3.35
CA PRO A 509 30.87 4.94 1.97
C PRO A 509 30.09 3.63 1.78
N VAL A 510 28.93 3.71 1.14
CA VAL A 510 28.05 2.55 0.91
C VAL A 510 28.53 1.77 -0.31
N GLY A 511 28.65 0.45 -0.16
CA GLY A 511 29.06 -0.46 -1.24
C GLY A 511 28.03 -0.57 -2.36
N GLY A 512 28.49 -1.01 -3.54
CA GLY A 512 27.60 -1.34 -4.65
C GLY A 512 26.68 -2.54 -4.32
N LEU A 513 25.65 -2.78 -5.13
CA LEU A 513 24.71 -3.89 -4.91
C LEU A 513 25.40 -5.25 -4.77
N GLY A 514 26.37 -5.54 -5.66
CA GLY A 514 27.14 -6.78 -5.61
C GLY A 514 28.03 -6.89 -4.36
N GLU A 515 28.64 -5.77 -3.93
CA GLU A 515 29.51 -5.73 -2.74
C GLU A 515 28.72 -5.96 -1.44
N ILE A 516 27.52 -5.38 -1.34
CA ILE A 516 26.65 -5.55 -0.17
C ILE A 516 26.17 -7.00 -0.06
N TRP A 517 25.75 -7.61 -1.17
CA TRP A 517 25.32 -9.01 -1.16
C TRP A 517 26.48 -9.98 -0.94
N SER A 518 27.65 -9.72 -1.52
CA SER A 518 28.83 -10.56 -1.28
C SER A 518 29.26 -10.50 0.18
N THR A 519 29.28 -9.31 0.77
CA THR A 519 29.58 -9.11 2.20
C THR A 519 28.53 -9.80 3.08
N TYR A 520 27.25 -9.68 2.77
CA TYR A 520 26.20 -10.33 3.58
C TYR A 520 26.22 -11.86 3.49
N LEU A 521 26.53 -12.42 2.32
CA LEU A 521 26.50 -13.87 2.11
C LEU A 521 27.82 -14.56 2.51
N SER A 522 28.95 -13.85 2.53
CA SER A 522 30.27 -14.42 2.89
C SER A 522 30.32 -14.92 4.33
N SER A 523 30.85 -16.11 4.56
CA SER A 523 31.05 -16.67 5.91
C SER A 523 32.18 -16.03 6.70
N TRP A 524 33.13 -15.42 6.01
CA TRP A 524 34.32 -14.80 6.59
C TRP A 524 34.59 -13.44 5.95
N HIS A 525 35.10 -12.49 6.75
CA HIS A 525 35.36 -11.12 6.34
C HIS A 525 36.78 -10.70 6.72
N SER A 526 37.50 -10.06 5.80
CA SER A 526 38.83 -9.52 6.01
C SER A 526 38.82 -8.17 6.75
N ILE A 527 38.05 -8.07 7.83
CA ILE A 527 37.92 -6.88 8.67
C ILE A 527 38.53 -7.16 10.04
N ALA A 528 39.29 -6.21 10.58
CA ALA A 528 40.00 -6.32 11.85
C ALA A 528 40.94 -7.54 11.90
N GLY A 529 41.64 -7.85 10.80
CA GLY A 529 42.51 -9.02 10.70
C GLY A 529 41.79 -10.34 10.37
N GLY A 530 40.46 -10.35 10.25
CA GLY A 530 39.69 -11.54 9.89
C GLY A 530 38.63 -11.90 10.95
N THR A 531 37.38 -12.05 10.54
CA THR A 531 36.29 -12.48 11.44
C THR A 531 35.23 -13.30 10.72
N GLY A 532 34.72 -14.34 11.38
CA GLY A 532 33.60 -15.15 10.97
C GLY A 532 32.25 -14.63 11.51
N ALA A 533 32.25 -13.46 12.16
CA ALA A 533 31.04 -12.84 12.67
C ALA A 533 30.02 -12.61 11.54
N PRO A 534 28.72 -12.88 11.77
CA PRO A 534 27.71 -12.57 10.78
C PRO A 534 27.63 -11.07 10.48
N ALA A 535 27.48 -10.76 9.19
CA ALA A 535 27.32 -9.40 8.72
C ALA A 535 26.01 -8.77 9.25
N PRO A 536 25.96 -7.44 9.42
CA PRO A 536 24.82 -6.76 10.00
C PRO A 536 23.56 -6.90 9.14
N ALA A 537 22.40 -6.95 9.80
CA ALA A 537 21.10 -7.10 9.16
C ALA A 537 20.66 -5.84 8.36
N THR A 538 21.40 -4.73 8.45
CA THR A 538 21.23 -3.55 7.60
C THR A 538 21.52 -3.84 6.13
N LEU A 539 22.56 -4.61 5.83
CA LEU A 539 23.02 -4.92 4.48
C LEU A 539 21.97 -5.59 3.59
N PRO A 540 21.27 -6.66 3.98
CA PRO A 540 20.25 -7.28 3.13
C PRO A 540 19.05 -6.35 2.92
N VAL A 541 18.73 -5.47 3.88
CA VAL A 541 17.67 -4.46 3.71
C VAL A 541 18.09 -3.42 2.67
N LEU A 542 19.31 -2.87 2.78
CA LEU A 542 19.84 -1.93 1.80
C LEU A 542 20.06 -2.57 0.43
N GLY A 543 20.50 -3.83 0.37
CA GLY A 543 20.66 -4.58 -0.87
C GLY A 543 19.34 -4.86 -1.58
N THR A 544 18.30 -5.28 -0.84
CA THR A 544 16.97 -5.55 -1.42
C THR A 544 16.25 -4.28 -1.88
N LEU A 545 16.20 -3.24 -1.03
CA LEU A 545 15.54 -1.97 -1.40
C LEU A 545 16.38 -1.18 -2.41
N GLY A 546 17.71 -1.21 -2.27
CA GLY A 546 18.64 -0.53 -3.16
C GLY A 546 18.68 -1.13 -4.57
N ALA A 547 18.30 -2.40 -4.74
CA ALA A 547 18.16 -3.02 -6.06
C ALA A 547 17.15 -2.28 -6.97
N ILE A 548 16.12 -1.65 -6.39
CA ILE A 548 15.15 -0.82 -7.13
C ILE A 548 15.84 0.40 -7.75
N PHE A 549 16.87 0.92 -7.08
CA PHE A 549 17.63 2.10 -7.49
C PHE A 549 18.94 1.74 -8.22
N ALA A 550 19.15 0.47 -8.57
CA ALA A 550 20.34 0.01 -9.29
C ALA A 550 20.67 0.85 -10.55
N PRO A 551 19.71 1.34 -11.36
CA PRO A 551 20.02 2.15 -12.55
C PRO A 551 20.63 3.53 -12.26
N ILE A 552 20.47 4.05 -11.04
CA ILE A 552 20.91 5.41 -10.69
C ILE A 552 22.00 5.45 -9.61
N GLY A 553 22.38 4.30 -9.01
CA GLY A 553 23.41 4.24 -7.96
C GLY A 553 23.20 3.15 -6.91
N GLY A 554 22.09 2.40 -6.99
CA GLY A 554 21.86 1.22 -6.15
C GLY A 554 21.67 1.57 -4.67
N PRO A 555 22.27 0.79 -3.74
CA PRO A 555 22.17 1.03 -2.30
C PRO A 555 22.68 2.40 -1.84
N ALA A 556 23.74 2.94 -2.44
CA ALA A 556 24.24 4.29 -2.12
C ALA A 556 23.18 5.36 -2.42
N ALA A 557 22.55 5.28 -3.60
CA ALA A 557 21.45 6.17 -3.98
C ALA A 557 20.24 6.04 -3.03
N LEU A 558 19.91 4.83 -2.57
CA LEU A 558 18.86 4.64 -1.56
C LEU A 558 19.18 5.37 -0.26
N VAL A 559 20.41 5.20 0.28
CA VAL A 559 20.83 5.87 1.52
C VAL A 559 20.81 7.38 1.36
N ALA A 560 21.28 7.90 0.22
CA ALA A 560 21.21 9.32 -0.10
C ALA A 560 19.76 9.84 -0.13
N ILE A 561 18.85 9.10 -0.76
CA ILE A 561 17.41 9.44 -0.79
C ILE A 561 16.82 9.41 0.63
N LEU A 562 17.14 8.41 1.46
CA LEU A 562 16.64 8.33 2.84
C LEU A 562 17.11 9.52 3.69
N LEU A 563 18.37 9.93 3.56
CA LEU A 563 18.95 11.05 4.30
C LEU A 563 18.42 12.41 3.81
N VAL A 564 18.41 12.62 2.49
CA VAL A 564 17.97 13.90 1.90
C VAL A 564 16.45 14.06 2.01
N ALA A 565 15.68 12.99 1.89
CA ALA A 565 14.22 13.01 1.97
C ALA A 565 13.67 12.59 3.34
N ASP A 566 14.47 12.59 4.40
CA ASP A 566 14.04 12.23 5.77
C ASP A 566 12.78 13.00 6.19
N LEU A 567 12.80 14.34 6.07
CA LEU A 567 11.67 15.18 6.47
C LEU A 567 10.35 14.81 5.77
N PRO A 568 10.24 14.79 4.42
CA PRO A 568 8.98 14.44 3.76
C PRO A 568 8.57 12.97 4.00
N LEU A 569 9.53 12.04 4.13
CA LEU A 569 9.23 10.63 4.39
C LEU A 569 8.68 10.41 5.81
N ALA A 570 9.30 11.01 6.83
CA ALA A 570 8.85 10.94 8.23
C ALA A 570 7.53 11.70 8.44
N GLY A 571 7.36 12.86 7.81
CA GLY A 571 6.10 13.60 7.84
C GLY A 571 4.94 12.80 7.21
N LEU A 572 5.18 12.18 6.05
CA LEU A 572 4.19 11.33 5.41
C LEU A 572 3.88 10.09 6.25
N SER A 573 4.89 9.45 6.84
CA SER A 573 4.71 8.26 7.67
C SER A 573 3.87 8.56 8.92
N ALA A 574 4.12 9.68 9.60
CA ALA A 574 3.32 10.16 10.73
C ALA A 574 1.87 10.51 10.33
N TYR A 575 1.68 11.16 9.17
CA TYR A 575 0.34 11.46 8.65
C TYR A 575 -0.46 10.18 8.33
N VAL A 576 0.18 9.18 7.72
CA VAL A 576 -0.43 7.90 7.39
C VAL A 576 -0.71 7.05 8.63
N ALA A 577 0.21 7.03 9.59
CA ALA A 577 0.06 6.32 10.87
C ALA A 577 -1.19 6.78 11.63
N THR A 578 -1.42 8.09 11.63
CA THR A 578 -2.54 8.72 12.33
C THR A 578 -3.83 8.74 11.50
N ARG A 579 -3.86 8.19 10.27
CA ARG A 579 -4.99 8.30 9.32
C ARG A 579 -6.36 7.85 9.85
N LYS A 580 -6.38 6.93 10.82
CA LYS A 580 -7.61 6.38 11.41
C LYS A 580 -8.14 7.15 12.61
N LEU A 581 -7.38 8.11 13.13
CA LEU A 581 -7.82 8.91 14.28
C LEU A 581 -8.83 9.98 13.82
N PRO A 582 -9.87 10.27 14.64
CA PRO A 582 -10.91 11.24 14.32
C PRO A 582 -10.45 12.68 14.57
N VAL A 583 -9.45 13.14 13.82
CA VAL A 583 -8.83 14.47 13.93
C VAL A 583 -8.93 15.22 12.60
N ARG A 584 -9.08 16.55 12.64
CA ARG A 584 -9.04 17.42 11.45
C ARG A 584 -7.75 17.21 10.65
N ARG A 585 -7.85 17.20 9.31
CA ARG A 585 -6.71 16.90 8.41
C ARG A 585 -5.54 17.87 8.54
N TRP A 586 -5.82 19.16 8.68
CA TRP A 586 -4.79 20.19 8.84
C TRP A 586 -4.06 20.09 10.18
N VAL A 587 -4.77 19.78 11.27
CA VAL A 587 -4.14 19.53 12.58
C VAL A 587 -3.22 18.31 12.51
N ARG A 588 -3.66 17.25 11.82
CA ARG A 588 -2.84 16.07 11.57
C ARG A 588 -1.61 16.36 10.73
N ALA A 589 -1.76 17.18 9.68
CA ALA A 589 -0.63 17.62 8.86
C ALA A 589 0.35 18.47 9.67
N ALA A 590 -0.13 19.37 10.52
CA ALA A 590 0.73 20.18 11.41
C ALA A 590 1.50 19.32 12.42
N ILE A 591 0.86 18.33 13.05
CA ILE A 591 1.54 17.42 14.00
C ILE A 591 2.52 16.49 13.26
N ALA A 592 2.17 16.06 12.05
CA ALA A 592 3.09 15.30 11.20
C ALA A 592 4.30 16.14 10.75
N ALA A 593 4.10 17.43 10.47
CA ALA A 593 5.20 18.37 10.21
C ALA A 593 6.08 18.57 11.46
N ALA A 594 5.47 18.76 12.64
CA ALA A 594 6.21 18.86 13.90
C ALA A 594 7.05 17.60 14.18
N TYR A 595 6.54 16.42 13.83
CA TYR A 595 7.28 15.17 13.92
C TYR A 595 8.49 15.18 12.97
N ALA A 596 8.29 15.54 11.70
CA ALA A 596 9.36 15.63 10.71
C ALA A 596 10.47 16.63 11.09
N PHE A 597 10.15 17.64 11.90
CA PHE A 597 11.11 18.65 12.39
C PHE A 597 11.68 18.34 13.79
N LEU A 598 11.56 17.11 14.30
CA LEU A 598 12.16 16.79 15.60
C LEU A 598 13.67 17.07 15.59
N PRO A 599 14.21 17.81 16.59
CA PRO A 599 15.63 18.17 16.62
C PRO A 599 16.57 16.95 16.61
N ALA A 600 16.16 15.85 17.25
CA ALA A 600 16.90 14.60 17.22
C ALA A 600 17.08 14.02 15.80
N ALA A 601 16.08 14.16 14.93
CA ALA A 601 16.17 13.70 13.54
C ALA A 601 17.11 14.57 12.72
N THR A 602 16.96 15.90 12.81
CA THR A 602 17.79 16.86 12.05
C THR A 602 19.28 16.76 12.42
N ALA A 603 19.61 16.64 13.71
CA ALA A 603 20.98 16.39 14.16
C ALA A 603 21.53 15.05 13.64
N SER A 604 20.70 14.00 13.58
CA SER A 604 21.13 12.68 13.12
C SER A 604 21.40 12.64 11.62
N VAL A 605 20.62 13.36 10.81
CA VAL A 605 20.92 13.54 9.37
C VAL A 605 22.24 14.28 9.18
N ALA A 606 22.47 15.38 9.89
CA ALA A 606 23.71 16.16 9.82
C ALA A 606 24.96 15.34 10.18
N GLN A 607 24.83 14.40 11.12
CA GLN A 607 25.91 13.52 11.60
C GLN A 607 26.07 12.22 10.79
N GLY A 608 25.22 11.96 9.79
CA GLY A 608 25.28 10.74 8.97
C GLY A 608 24.76 9.48 9.68
N ARG A 609 23.87 9.61 10.67
CA ARG A 609 23.33 8.49 11.45
C ARG A 609 22.09 7.87 10.79
N LEU A 610 22.35 6.96 9.85
CA LEU A 610 21.31 6.25 9.09
C LEU A 610 20.36 5.43 9.98
N ASP A 611 20.89 4.86 11.06
CA ASP A 611 20.14 4.12 12.06
C ASP A 611 18.96 4.92 12.63
N VAL A 612 19.22 6.16 13.05
CA VAL A 612 18.21 7.04 13.64
C VAL A 612 17.21 7.54 12.59
N VAL A 613 17.67 7.81 11.38
CA VAL A 613 16.84 8.27 10.25
C VAL A 613 15.82 7.22 9.83
N VAL A 614 16.23 5.96 9.73
CA VAL A 614 15.29 4.87 9.44
C VAL A 614 14.28 4.70 10.57
N VAL A 615 14.71 4.81 11.83
CA VAL A 615 13.79 4.80 12.99
C VAL A 615 12.79 5.96 12.90
N HIS A 616 13.23 7.18 12.57
CA HIS A 616 12.36 8.35 12.41
C HIS A 616 11.27 8.12 11.35
N ILE A 617 11.62 7.52 10.22
CA ILE A 617 10.64 7.25 9.15
C ILE A 617 9.66 6.13 9.56
N VAL A 618 10.15 5.07 10.21
CA VAL A 618 9.38 3.82 10.43
C VAL A 618 8.59 3.83 11.74
N LEU A 619 9.07 4.52 12.78
CA LEU A 619 8.52 4.50 14.14
C LEU A 619 7.01 4.81 14.20
N PRO A 620 6.46 5.84 13.52
CA PRO A 620 5.03 6.13 13.60
C PRO A 620 4.16 4.98 13.08
N LEU A 621 4.60 4.31 12.03
CA LEU A 621 3.88 3.19 11.41
C LEU A 621 3.90 1.95 12.31
N VAL A 622 5.04 1.69 12.95
CA VAL A 622 5.19 0.59 13.92
C VAL A 622 4.29 0.83 15.13
N VAL A 623 4.37 2.01 15.75
CA VAL A 623 3.53 2.37 16.90
C VAL A 623 2.04 2.22 16.56
N ALA A 624 1.59 2.73 15.41
CA ALA A 624 0.20 2.58 14.98
C ALA A 624 -0.21 1.12 14.76
N GLY A 625 0.71 0.27 14.27
CA GLY A 625 0.52 -1.17 14.14
C GLY A 625 0.35 -1.87 15.49
N LEU A 626 1.28 -1.63 16.42
CA LEU A 626 1.26 -2.21 17.77
C LEU A 626 0.01 -1.79 18.55
N VAL A 627 -0.35 -0.50 18.53
CA VAL A 627 -1.57 0.00 19.18
C VAL A 627 -2.81 -0.68 18.63
N ARG A 628 -2.87 -0.91 17.31
CA ARG A 628 -4.00 -1.61 16.69
C ARG A 628 -4.08 -3.08 17.13
N LEU A 629 -2.95 -3.77 17.27
CA LEU A 629 -2.91 -5.14 17.76
C LEU A 629 -3.38 -5.25 19.21
N LEU A 630 -3.00 -4.27 20.05
CA LEU A 630 -3.36 -4.25 21.45
C LEU A 630 -4.82 -3.87 21.71
N THR A 631 -5.37 -2.95 20.92
CA THR A 631 -6.70 -2.37 21.19
C THR A 631 -7.85 -2.95 20.36
N ARG A 632 -7.60 -3.40 19.13
CA ARG A 632 -8.66 -3.86 18.20
C ARG A 632 -8.18 -4.99 17.26
N PRO A 633 -7.90 -6.21 17.77
CA PRO A 633 -7.56 -7.36 16.93
C PRO A 633 -8.79 -7.81 16.12
N GLY A 634 -8.91 -7.32 14.88
CA GLY A 634 -10.02 -7.66 13.97
C GLY A 634 -9.85 -9.01 13.25
N THR A 635 -10.80 -9.37 12.38
CA THR A 635 -10.78 -10.60 11.54
C THR A 635 -9.53 -10.73 10.67
N ARG A 636 -8.89 -9.60 10.37
CA ARG A 636 -7.60 -9.54 9.71
C ARG A 636 -6.49 -9.37 10.76
N TRP A 637 -6.34 -10.25 11.74
CA TRP A 637 -5.27 -10.06 12.75
C TRP A 637 -3.91 -10.44 12.18
N LEU A 638 -3.81 -11.57 11.48
CA LEU A 638 -2.56 -12.13 10.94
C LEU A 638 -1.78 -11.13 10.07
N HIS A 639 -2.45 -10.44 9.12
CA HIS A 639 -1.77 -9.45 8.27
C HIS A 639 -1.25 -8.22 9.05
N VAL A 640 -1.92 -7.80 10.13
CA VAL A 640 -1.43 -6.68 10.96
C VAL A 640 -0.26 -7.15 11.78
N SER A 641 -0.33 -8.37 12.32
CA SER A 641 0.76 -8.97 13.10
C SER A 641 2.01 -9.14 12.25
N ALA A 642 1.89 -9.69 11.04
CA ALA A 642 3.01 -9.86 10.11
C ALA A 642 3.62 -8.50 9.67
N LEU A 643 2.80 -7.50 9.34
CA LEU A 643 3.29 -6.16 8.99
C LEU A 643 3.94 -5.43 10.17
N SER A 644 3.39 -5.59 11.38
CA SER A 644 3.96 -4.99 12.59
C SER A 644 5.27 -5.68 12.96
N ALA A 645 5.35 -7.01 12.84
CA ALA A 645 6.57 -7.78 13.01
C ALA A 645 7.63 -7.33 11.99
N PHE A 646 7.29 -7.19 10.71
CA PHE A 646 8.22 -6.68 9.71
C PHE A 646 8.73 -5.28 10.06
N GLY A 647 7.86 -4.38 10.51
CA GLY A 647 8.27 -3.05 10.96
C GLY A 647 9.19 -3.08 12.19
N VAL A 648 8.92 -3.95 13.15
CA VAL A 648 9.78 -4.17 14.34
C VAL A 648 11.12 -4.82 13.97
N ALA A 649 11.14 -5.70 12.96
CA ALA A 649 12.37 -6.27 12.39
C ALA A 649 13.19 -5.19 11.69
N LEU A 650 12.54 -4.32 10.91
CA LEU A 650 13.19 -3.19 10.25
C LEU A 650 13.79 -2.21 11.26
N LEU A 651 13.09 -1.91 12.36
CA LEU A 651 13.68 -1.16 13.47
C LEU A 651 14.90 -1.89 14.04
N GLY A 652 14.83 -3.21 14.27
CA GLY A 652 15.93 -3.99 14.83
C GLY A 652 17.14 -4.13 13.92
N ALA A 653 16.93 -4.16 12.60
CA ALA A 653 18.02 -4.20 11.63
C ALA A 653 18.91 -2.96 11.73
N PHE A 654 18.34 -1.78 11.99
CA PHE A 654 19.05 -0.50 12.05
C PHE A 654 19.35 -0.02 13.48
N SER A 655 18.46 -0.31 14.43
CA SER A 655 18.58 0.10 15.83
C SER A 655 18.04 -1.01 16.76
N PRO A 656 18.94 -1.84 17.32
CA PRO A 656 18.55 -2.85 18.30
C PRO A 656 17.86 -2.24 19.53
N LEU A 657 18.24 -1.01 19.90
CA LEU A 657 17.57 -0.24 20.95
C LEU A 657 16.10 0.04 20.62
N ALA A 658 15.81 0.55 19.41
CA ALA A 658 14.43 0.83 18.98
C ALA A 658 13.58 -0.44 18.97
N HIS A 659 14.18 -1.57 18.56
CA HIS A 659 13.55 -2.88 18.62
C HIS A 659 13.23 -3.30 20.05
N GLY A 660 14.20 -3.22 20.96
CA GLY A 660 14.00 -3.51 22.39
C GLY A 660 12.90 -2.65 23.01
N LEU A 661 12.92 -1.33 22.78
CA LEU A 661 11.87 -0.43 23.24
C LEU A 661 10.50 -0.80 22.68
N ALA A 662 10.40 -1.08 21.37
CA ALA A 662 9.14 -1.50 20.75
C ALA A 662 8.58 -2.79 21.36
N LEU A 663 9.42 -3.78 21.65
CA LEU A 663 9.01 -5.03 22.31
C LEU A 663 8.58 -4.78 23.77
N VAL A 664 9.33 -3.99 24.54
CA VAL A 664 8.96 -3.63 25.92
C VAL A 664 7.61 -2.89 25.92
N GLY A 665 7.42 -1.92 25.03
CA GLY A 665 6.16 -1.20 24.89
C GLY A 665 4.99 -2.11 24.52
N LEU A 666 5.21 -3.09 23.64
CA LEU A 666 4.21 -4.11 23.28
C LEU A 666 3.85 -5.00 24.47
N LEU A 667 4.84 -5.49 25.21
CA LEU A 667 4.64 -6.38 26.37
C LEU A 667 3.94 -5.64 27.52
N VAL A 668 4.39 -4.43 27.86
CA VAL A 668 3.73 -3.59 28.86
C VAL A 668 2.30 -3.26 28.43
N GLY A 669 2.08 -2.88 27.17
CA GLY A 669 0.74 -2.64 26.63
C GLY A 669 -0.14 -3.90 26.60
N PHE A 670 0.45 -5.09 26.43
CA PHE A 670 -0.26 -6.36 26.52
C PHE A 670 -0.76 -6.64 27.95
N ILE A 671 0.08 -6.33 28.96
CA ILE A 671 -0.24 -6.52 30.38
C ILE A 671 -1.26 -5.48 30.87
N VAL A 672 -1.06 -4.20 30.53
CA VAL A 672 -1.84 -3.08 31.07
C VAL A 672 -3.21 -2.95 30.41
N LEU A 673 -3.32 -3.19 29.10
CA LEU A 673 -4.58 -3.00 28.38
C LEU A 673 -5.49 -4.25 28.48
N PRO A 674 -6.80 -4.10 28.78
CA PRO A 674 -7.73 -5.21 28.86
C PRO A 674 -7.92 -5.89 27.48
N ALA A 675 -8.14 -7.21 27.46
CA ALA A 675 -8.32 -7.99 26.23
C ALA A 675 -9.73 -7.77 25.66
N PRO A 676 -9.91 -7.06 24.52
CA PRO A 676 -11.24 -6.69 24.04
C PRO A 676 -11.97 -7.81 23.28
N SER A 677 -11.26 -8.87 22.84
CA SER A 677 -11.86 -10.11 22.29
C SER A 677 -10.78 -11.17 22.02
N GLY A 678 -11.04 -12.43 22.43
CA GLY A 678 -10.25 -13.62 22.10
C GLY A 678 -8.78 -13.58 22.55
N LEU A 679 -8.52 -13.89 23.83
CA LEU A 679 -7.17 -13.93 24.42
C LEU A 679 -6.18 -14.73 23.56
N ALA A 680 -6.59 -15.88 23.02
CA ALA A 680 -5.76 -16.70 22.14
C ALA A 680 -5.25 -15.95 20.89
N ARG A 681 -6.10 -15.12 20.24
CA ARG A 681 -5.69 -14.35 19.06
C ARG A 681 -4.77 -13.20 19.41
N ARG A 682 -4.99 -12.56 20.56
CA ARG A 682 -4.11 -11.51 21.08
C ARG A 682 -2.73 -12.09 21.42
N VAL A 683 -2.69 -13.23 22.13
CA VAL A 683 -1.46 -13.97 22.44
C VAL A 683 -0.74 -14.39 21.16
N ALA A 684 -1.43 -14.98 20.19
CA ALA A 684 -0.82 -15.35 18.91
C ALA A 684 -0.27 -14.13 18.15
N SER A 685 -0.97 -13.01 18.17
CA SER A 685 -0.51 -11.77 17.52
C SER A 685 0.75 -11.21 18.17
N VAL A 686 0.79 -11.15 19.50
CA VAL A 686 1.98 -10.71 20.25
C VAL A 686 3.13 -11.69 20.04
N GLY A 687 2.86 -13.01 20.10
CA GLY A 687 3.85 -14.05 19.82
C GLY A 687 4.49 -13.90 18.43
N ILE A 688 3.71 -13.62 17.40
CA ILE A 688 4.24 -13.33 16.06
C ILE A 688 5.13 -12.09 16.08
N VAL A 689 4.71 -10.99 16.70
CA VAL A 689 5.49 -9.74 16.73
C VAL A 689 6.75 -9.85 17.59
N VAL A 690 6.82 -10.77 18.55
CA VAL A 690 8.04 -11.03 19.34
C VAL A 690 8.98 -11.97 18.59
N ILE A 691 8.48 -13.09 18.05
CA ILE A 691 9.32 -14.16 17.49
C ILE A 691 9.75 -13.86 16.05
N LEU A 692 8.80 -13.47 15.19
CA LEU A 692 9.07 -13.33 13.76
C LEU A 692 10.17 -12.32 13.45
N PRO A 693 10.28 -11.16 14.13
CA PRO A 693 11.39 -10.24 13.89
C PRO A 693 12.76 -10.84 14.20
N LEU A 694 12.89 -11.62 15.27
CA LEU A 694 14.14 -12.29 15.62
C LEU A 694 14.54 -13.29 14.53
N VAL A 695 13.58 -14.04 14.00
CA VAL A 695 13.82 -14.98 12.89
C VAL A 695 14.18 -14.25 11.59
N LEU A 696 13.54 -13.11 11.29
CA LEU A 696 13.85 -12.28 10.11
C LEU A 696 15.25 -11.67 10.16
N LEU A 697 15.78 -11.42 11.36
CA LEU A 697 17.11 -10.86 11.57
C LEU A 697 18.21 -11.93 11.66
N LEU A 698 17.87 -13.23 11.69
CA LEU A 698 18.87 -14.30 11.71
C LEU A 698 19.85 -14.17 10.54
N PRO A 699 21.16 -14.42 10.76
CA PRO A 699 21.79 -14.92 11.99
C PRO A 699 22.16 -13.84 13.04
N TRP A 700 21.91 -12.56 12.78
CA TRP A 700 22.49 -11.43 13.52
C TRP A 700 22.11 -11.32 15.02
N PRO A 701 20.93 -11.73 15.52
CA PRO A 701 20.63 -11.75 16.96
C PRO A 701 21.66 -12.52 17.80
N THR A 702 22.37 -13.49 17.22
CA THR A 702 23.46 -14.20 17.91
C THR A 702 24.63 -13.28 18.25
N VAL A 703 24.90 -12.26 17.42
CA VAL A 703 25.92 -11.22 17.66
C VAL A 703 25.48 -10.32 18.81
N LEU A 704 24.22 -9.85 18.80
CA LEU A 704 23.68 -9.00 19.87
C LEU A 704 23.71 -9.68 21.26
N LEU A 705 23.52 -11.00 21.32
CA LEU A 705 23.60 -11.75 22.57
C LEU A 705 25.03 -11.83 23.12
N ARG A 706 26.04 -11.84 22.24
CA ARG A 706 27.46 -11.87 22.62
C ARG A 706 28.04 -10.47 22.85
N HIS A 707 27.47 -9.47 22.18
CA HIS A 707 27.90 -8.08 22.15
C HIS A 707 26.74 -7.13 22.52
N PRO A 708 26.33 -7.09 23.81
CA PRO A 708 25.21 -6.26 24.27
C PRO A 708 25.49 -4.75 24.13
N GLU A 709 26.75 -4.33 23.95
CA GLU A 709 27.14 -2.96 23.67
C GLU A 709 26.44 -2.37 22.43
N LEU A 710 26.17 -3.20 21.42
CA LEU A 710 25.44 -2.80 20.21
C LEU A 710 23.98 -2.41 20.51
N LEU A 711 23.39 -2.92 21.60
CA LEU A 711 22.04 -2.57 22.01
C LEU A 711 21.97 -1.17 22.61
N VAL A 712 23.00 -0.73 23.34
CA VAL A 712 23.01 0.58 24.01
C VAL A 712 23.64 1.66 23.12
N GLN A 713 24.75 1.35 22.44
CA GLN A 713 25.48 2.33 21.63
C GLN A 713 24.90 2.49 20.22
N GLY A 714 24.20 1.48 19.72
CA GLY A 714 23.68 1.45 18.35
C GLY A 714 24.76 1.14 17.31
N LEU A 715 24.35 1.08 16.04
CA LEU A 715 25.24 0.71 14.92
C LEU A 715 26.28 1.78 14.60
N GLY A 716 25.93 3.06 14.79
CA GLY A 716 26.86 4.18 14.61
C GLY A 716 27.85 4.37 15.77
N GLY A 717 27.99 3.38 16.66
CA GLY A 717 28.93 3.36 17.77
C GLY A 717 28.72 4.44 18.83
N ALA A 718 29.72 4.55 19.72
CA ALA A 718 29.74 5.52 20.81
C ALA A 718 29.59 6.97 20.34
N ALA A 719 29.03 7.80 21.21
CA ALA A 719 28.85 9.23 20.97
C ALA A 719 29.30 10.05 22.18
N ALA A 720 29.59 11.34 21.93
CA ALA A 720 29.79 12.29 23.02
C ALA A 720 28.51 12.41 23.87
N PRO A 721 28.62 12.52 25.20
CA PRO A 721 27.46 12.63 26.06
C PRO A 721 26.73 13.95 25.81
N ALA A 722 25.40 13.89 25.68
CA ALA A 722 24.55 15.06 25.52
C ALA A 722 24.41 15.83 26.85
N SER A 723 24.40 17.17 26.79
CA SER A 723 24.18 17.99 27.98
C SER A 723 22.72 17.92 28.45
N ALA A 724 22.45 18.32 29.70
CA ALA A 724 21.08 18.37 30.20
C ALA A 724 20.18 19.34 29.39
N ALA A 725 20.76 20.43 28.88
CA ALA A 725 20.06 21.38 28.02
C ALA A 725 19.72 20.77 26.65
N ASP A 726 20.64 19.98 26.08
CA ASP A 726 20.41 19.27 24.81
C ASP A 726 19.24 18.29 24.94
N LEU A 727 19.23 17.51 26.02
CA LEU A 727 18.18 16.53 26.28
C LEU A 727 16.82 17.19 26.51
N ALA A 728 16.77 18.29 27.27
CA ALA A 728 15.56 19.09 27.43
C ALA A 728 15.06 19.69 26.11
N GLY A 729 15.99 20.04 25.22
CA GLY A 729 15.72 20.50 23.86
C GLY A 729 15.35 19.41 22.86
N LEU A 730 15.19 18.15 23.28
CA LEU A 730 15.00 16.97 22.43
C LEU A 730 16.10 16.78 21.38
N THR A 731 17.35 17.11 21.74
CA THR A 731 18.52 16.94 20.87
C THR A 731 19.55 15.99 21.51
N PRO A 732 20.25 15.19 20.70
CA PRO A 732 21.34 14.34 21.17
C PRO A 732 22.69 15.08 21.26
N GLY A 733 22.73 16.40 21.04
CA GLY A 733 23.97 17.18 20.95
C GLY A 733 24.75 16.97 19.64
N GLY A 734 25.86 17.70 19.49
CA GLY A 734 26.72 17.64 18.30
C GLY A 734 26.24 18.50 17.11
N PRO A 735 26.89 18.38 15.94
CA PRO A 735 26.53 19.17 14.76
C PRO A 735 25.06 18.98 14.35
N GLY A 736 24.40 20.06 13.96
CA GLY A 736 22.98 20.06 13.60
C GLY A 736 22.00 20.05 14.76
N ALA A 737 22.46 20.02 16.02
CA ALA A 737 21.61 20.05 17.20
C ALA A 737 21.26 21.49 17.62
N TRP A 738 19.96 21.82 17.61
CA TRP A 738 19.43 23.06 18.19
C TRP A 738 18.34 22.70 19.22
N PRO A 739 18.40 23.18 20.48
CA PRO A 739 17.49 22.80 21.56
C PRO A 739 16.07 23.43 21.46
N ILE A 740 15.49 23.48 20.26
CA ILE A 740 14.18 24.08 20.01
C ILE A 740 13.01 23.14 20.39
N GLY A 741 13.30 21.86 20.71
CA GLY A 741 12.30 20.88 21.12
C GLY A 741 11.61 21.18 22.46
N VAL A 742 12.15 22.12 23.26
CA VAL A 742 11.46 22.65 24.45
C VAL A 742 10.06 23.18 24.11
N ALA A 743 9.87 23.72 22.90
CA ALA A 743 8.57 24.19 22.43
C ALA A 743 7.52 23.06 22.34
N VAL A 744 7.95 21.83 22.00
CA VAL A 744 7.06 20.66 21.96
C VAL A 744 6.67 20.25 23.37
N LEU A 745 7.62 20.22 24.31
CA LEU A 745 7.35 19.95 25.72
C LEU A 745 6.35 20.96 26.31
N ALA A 746 6.58 22.26 26.08
CA ALA A 746 5.66 23.31 26.52
C ALA A 746 4.26 23.16 25.91
N ALA A 747 4.18 22.86 24.60
CA ALA A 747 2.90 22.61 23.93
C ALA A 747 2.16 21.40 24.50
N THR A 748 2.87 20.32 24.84
CA THR A 748 2.28 19.14 25.49
C THR A 748 1.73 19.47 26.88
N LEU A 749 2.47 20.23 27.71
CA LEU A 749 2.01 20.66 29.03
C LEU A 749 0.73 21.51 28.93
N VAL A 750 0.72 22.48 28.03
CA VAL A 750 -0.47 23.30 27.76
C VAL A 750 -1.64 22.43 27.30
N ALA A 751 -1.42 21.48 26.39
CA ALA A 751 -2.47 20.59 25.90
C ALA A 751 -3.08 19.73 27.02
N LEU A 752 -2.25 19.20 27.93
CA LEU A 752 -2.68 18.40 29.08
C LEU A 752 -3.54 19.21 30.06
N VAL A 753 -3.17 20.46 30.33
CA VAL A 753 -3.91 21.35 31.23
C VAL A 753 -5.24 21.78 30.61
N VAL A 754 -5.24 22.11 29.32
CA VAL A 754 -6.42 22.68 28.65
C VAL A 754 -7.48 21.62 28.33
N ARG A 755 -7.07 20.38 28.00
CA ARG A 755 -7.99 19.30 27.60
C ARG A 755 -7.52 17.93 28.13
N PRO A 756 -7.67 17.67 29.45
CA PRO A 756 -7.33 16.38 30.02
C PRO A 756 -8.22 15.28 29.44
N ARG A 757 -7.61 14.21 28.95
CA ARG A 757 -8.29 13.12 28.25
C ARG A 757 -7.62 11.78 28.49
N ARG A 758 -8.42 10.72 28.62
CA ARG A 758 -7.90 9.35 28.86
C ARG A 758 -7.13 8.81 27.65
N GLU A 759 -7.46 9.29 26.44
CA GLU A 759 -6.79 8.92 25.19
C GLU A 759 -5.33 9.40 25.14
N VAL A 760 -4.92 10.30 26.03
CA VAL A 760 -3.54 10.82 26.14
C VAL A 760 -2.58 9.79 26.75
N ALA A 761 -3.10 8.81 27.50
CA ALA A 761 -2.29 7.81 28.20
C ALA A 761 -1.34 7.04 27.27
N GLY A 762 -1.76 6.72 26.05
CA GLY A 762 -0.91 6.03 25.07
C GLY A 762 0.32 6.85 24.66
N GLY A 763 0.14 8.16 24.43
CA GLY A 763 1.25 9.06 24.11
C GLY A 763 2.20 9.27 25.29
N LEU A 764 1.66 9.40 26.51
CA LEU A 764 2.48 9.52 27.73
C LEU A 764 3.29 8.25 28.00
N ALA A 765 2.69 7.08 27.84
CA ALA A 765 3.39 5.80 27.98
C ALA A 765 4.55 5.66 26.98
N LEU A 766 4.34 6.08 25.72
CA LEU A 766 5.40 6.09 24.71
C LEU A 766 6.53 7.08 25.06
N ALA A 767 6.18 8.26 25.60
CA ALA A 767 7.17 9.24 26.03
C ALA A 767 7.98 8.73 27.23
N ILE A 768 7.33 8.14 28.24
CA ILE A 768 7.99 7.52 29.41
C ILE A 768 8.94 6.41 28.96
N LEU A 769 8.51 5.55 28.03
CA LEU A 769 9.36 4.51 27.45
C LEU A 769 10.61 5.10 26.77
N GLY A 770 10.47 6.21 26.05
CA GLY A 770 11.60 6.96 25.50
C GLY A 770 12.53 7.53 26.57
N VAL A 771 11.99 8.07 27.67
CA VAL A 771 12.77 8.57 28.81
C VAL A 771 13.54 7.44 29.50
N VAL A 772 12.94 6.27 29.67
CA VAL A 772 13.63 5.08 30.20
C VAL A 772 14.79 4.67 29.28
N GLY A 773 14.56 4.63 27.96
CA GLY A 773 15.63 4.38 26.99
C GLY A 773 16.74 5.42 27.06
N LEU A 774 16.40 6.70 27.28
CA LEU A 774 17.36 7.79 27.40
C LEU A 774 18.22 7.63 28.66
N PHE A 775 17.61 7.25 29.79
CA PHE A 775 18.31 6.96 31.03
C PHE A 775 19.29 5.79 30.85
N VAL A 776 18.87 4.70 30.21
CA VAL A 776 19.75 3.56 29.91
C VAL A 776 20.95 3.97 29.06
N VAL A 777 20.73 4.71 27.96
CA VAL A 777 21.81 5.15 27.05
C VAL A 777 22.81 6.09 27.72
N ARG A 778 22.35 6.90 28.69
CA ARG A 778 23.17 7.87 29.42
C ARG A 778 23.98 7.23 30.55
N GLU A 779 23.35 6.36 31.34
CA GLU A 779 23.96 5.81 32.57
C GLU A 779 24.77 4.54 32.31
N VAL A 780 24.41 3.75 31.29
CA VAL A 780 25.12 2.51 30.95
C VAL A 780 26.27 2.82 29.99
N GLN A 781 27.49 2.88 30.53
CA GLN A 781 28.72 3.02 29.74
C GLN A 781 29.32 1.65 29.47
N LEU A 782 29.56 1.36 28.19
CA LEU A 782 30.14 0.10 27.73
C LEU A 782 31.37 0.37 26.86
N THR A 783 32.28 -0.60 26.79
CA THR A 783 33.39 -0.53 25.84
C THR A 783 32.84 -0.71 24.43
N PRO A 784 33.18 0.17 23.46
CA PRO A 784 32.72 0.01 22.08
C PRO A 784 33.17 -1.30 21.44
N LEU A 785 32.40 -1.80 20.47
CA LEU A 785 32.68 -3.05 19.76
C LEU A 785 34.09 -3.09 19.14
N GLN A 786 34.54 -1.95 18.59
CA GLN A 786 35.86 -1.80 17.99
C GLN A 786 36.97 -1.46 19.01
N GLY A 787 36.68 -1.55 20.31
CA GLY A 787 37.57 -1.20 21.41
C GLY A 787 37.63 0.30 21.71
N GLY A 788 38.28 0.65 22.83
CA GLY A 788 38.45 2.04 23.28
C GLY A 788 38.05 2.25 24.74
N ALA A 789 37.93 3.51 25.15
CA ALA A 789 37.43 3.84 26.48
C ALA A 789 35.91 3.60 26.58
N PRO A 790 35.39 3.23 27.76
CA PRO A 790 33.95 3.14 27.99
C PRO A 790 33.25 4.44 27.60
N ALA A 791 32.14 4.31 26.87
CA ALA A 791 31.40 5.47 26.37
C ALA A 791 29.88 5.23 26.38
N SER A 792 29.14 6.33 26.47
CA SER A 792 27.68 6.36 26.37
C SER A 792 27.21 6.15 24.93
N GLY A 793 25.99 5.65 24.78
CA GLY A 793 25.35 5.56 23.46
C GLY A 793 24.81 6.89 22.95
N TYR A 794 24.38 6.90 21.70
CA TYR A 794 23.78 8.07 21.09
C TYR A 794 22.30 8.23 21.47
N ALA A 795 21.92 9.40 22.00
CA ALA A 795 20.58 9.66 22.55
C ALA A 795 19.46 9.82 21.49
N GLY A 796 19.77 9.81 20.19
CA GLY A 796 18.81 10.15 19.13
C GLY A 796 17.56 9.27 19.10
N VAL A 797 17.71 7.93 19.18
CA VAL A 797 16.58 7.00 19.14
C VAL A 797 15.63 7.17 20.33
N PRO A 798 16.10 7.17 21.59
CA PRO A 798 15.24 7.47 22.75
C PRO A 798 14.49 8.80 22.61
N LEU A 799 15.16 9.85 22.12
CA LEU A 799 14.54 11.17 21.92
C LEU A 799 13.45 11.16 20.83
N LEU A 800 13.56 10.32 19.79
CA LEU A 800 12.48 10.12 18.82
C LEU A 800 11.25 9.47 19.46
N PHE A 801 11.42 8.52 20.39
CA PHE A 801 10.31 7.94 21.15
C PHE A 801 9.66 8.98 22.06
N VAL A 802 10.46 9.81 22.75
CA VAL A 802 9.96 10.93 23.56
C VAL A 802 9.15 11.90 22.67
N GLY A 803 9.74 12.38 21.58
CA GLY A 803 9.08 13.30 20.65
C GLY A 803 7.80 12.74 20.03
N ALA A 804 7.82 11.47 19.59
CA ALA A 804 6.63 10.78 19.07
C ALA A 804 5.52 10.68 20.14
N GLY A 805 5.88 10.35 21.38
CA GLY A 805 4.96 10.29 22.51
C GLY A 805 4.32 11.64 22.79
N LEU A 806 5.12 12.70 22.92
CA LEU A 806 4.66 14.08 23.15
C LEU A 806 3.77 14.62 22.03
N LEU A 807 4.05 14.28 20.78
CA LEU A 807 3.19 14.68 19.65
C LEU A 807 1.89 13.87 19.58
N TRP A 808 1.93 12.59 19.98
CA TRP A 808 0.72 11.80 20.13
C TRP A 808 -0.16 12.30 21.28
N THR A 809 0.42 12.71 22.41
CA THR A 809 -0.36 13.31 23.51
C THR A 809 -1.08 14.58 23.04
N ILE A 810 -0.38 15.47 22.33
CA ILE A 810 -0.99 16.65 21.72
C ILE A 810 -2.12 16.22 20.79
N LEU A 811 -1.86 15.29 19.84
CA LEU A 811 -2.87 14.81 18.89
C LEU A 811 -4.14 14.25 19.55
N ALA A 812 -4.00 13.54 20.67
CA ALA A 812 -5.12 12.96 21.42
C ALA A 812 -6.08 14.02 21.99
N THR A 813 -5.56 15.18 22.39
CA THR A 813 -6.39 16.32 22.87
C THR A 813 -7.26 16.97 21.78
N TRP A 814 -6.94 16.73 20.50
CA TRP A 814 -7.66 17.26 19.33
C TRP A 814 -8.66 16.29 18.70
N GLN A 815 -8.84 15.09 19.26
CA GLN A 815 -9.88 14.15 18.80
C GLN A 815 -11.30 14.69 19.06
N ARG A 816 -12.31 14.28 18.29
CA ARG A 816 -13.71 14.66 18.58
C ARG A 816 -14.31 13.87 19.75
N GLY A 817 -15.22 14.49 20.50
CA GLY A 817 -16.08 13.79 21.49
C GLY A 817 -15.82 14.08 22.97
N GLY A 818 -15.32 15.25 23.37
CA GLY A 818 -15.17 15.57 24.80
C GLY A 818 -15.37 17.06 25.09
N ARG A 819 -16.07 17.37 26.20
CA ARG A 819 -16.26 18.73 26.71
C ARG A 819 -14.88 19.35 27.00
N ALA A 820 -14.63 20.56 26.48
CA ALA A 820 -13.43 21.31 26.87
C ALA A 820 -13.60 21.73 28.35
N ALA A 821 -12.55 21.59 29.16
CA ALA A 821 -12.59 22.00 30.56
C ALA A 821 -12.83 23.51 30.72
N VAL A 822 -12.48 24.30 29.69
CA VAL A 822 -12.68 25.74 29.62
C VAL A 822 -13.71 26.06 28.51
N PRO A 823 -14.87 26.65 28.84
CA PRO A 823 -15.89 27.03 27.87
C PRO A 823 -15.52 28.35 27.19
N ALA A 824 -14.46 28.32 26.36
CA ALA A 824 -13.99 29.50 25.63
C ALA A 824 -13.95 29.21 24.12
N SER A 825 -14.82 29.87 23.36
CA SER A 825 -14.92 29.74 21.90
C SER A 825 -13.68 30.25 21.14
N TRP A 826 -12.87 31.11 21.78
CA TRP A 826 -11.61 31.64 21.24
C TRP A 826 -10.42 30.70 21.42
N LEU A 827 -10.45 29.84 22.45
CA LEU A 827 -9.32 28.98 22.85
C LEU A 827 -8.84 28.02 21.74
N PRO A 828 -9.71 27.38 20.93
CA PRO A 828 -9.27 26.54 19.81
C PRO A 828 -8.51 27.32 18.74
N LYS A 829 -8.84 28.60 18.52
CA LYS A 829 -8.16 29.46 17.53
C LYS A 829 -6.76 29.81 18.02
N VAL A 830 -6.63 30.18 19.29
CA VAL A 830 -5.32 30.49 19.90
C VAL A 830 -4.42 29.26 19.93
N LEU A 831 -4.94 28.10 20.30
CA LEU A 831 -4.17 26.85 20.28
C LEU A 831 -3.72 26.45 18.85
N ALA A 832 -4.54 26.73 17.83
CA ALA A 832 -4.16 26.49 16.45
C ALA A 832 -3.03 27.44 15.99
N VAL A 833 -3.09 28.72 16.34
CA VAL A 833 -2.03 29.71 16.06
C VAL A 833 -0.74 29.33 16.79
N ALA A 834 -0.82 29.03 18.08
CA ALA A 834 0.33 28.60 18.88
C ALA A 834 0.96 27.33 18.30
N GLY A 835 0.15 26.34 17.89
CA GLY A 835 0.64 25.15 17.20
C GLY A 835 1.37 25.47 15.88
N GLY A 836 0.85 26.43 15.10
CA GLY A 836 1.52 26.92 13.89
C GLY A 836 2.87 27.57 14.18
N VAL A 837 2.96 28.37 15.24
CA VAL A 837 4.21 29.00 15.69
C VAL A 837 5.24 27.95 16.11
N VAL A 838 4.83 26.91 16.84
CA VAL A 838 5.74 25.81 17.23
C VAL A 838 6.28 25.09 16.00
N VAL A 839 5.43 24.74 15.02
CA VAL A 839 5.87 24.09 13.77
C VAL A 839 6.84 24.99 13.00
N ALA A 840 6.56 26.30 12.91
CA ALA A 840 7.44 27.25 12.25
C ALA A 840 8.79 27.39 12.97
N ALA A 841 8.80 27.45 14.31
CA ALA A 841 10.02 27.53 15.11
C ALA A 841 10.88 26.26 14.94
N LEU A 842 10.27 25.08 14.94
CA LEU A 842 10.96 23.82 14.65
C LEU A 842 11.55 23.81 13.23
N GLY A 843 10.78 24.27 12.23
CA GLY A 843 11.23 24.36 10.85
C GLY A 843 12.39 25.36 10.65
N VAL A 844 12.37 26.49 11.34
CA VAL A 844 13.47 27.47 11.35
C VAL A 844 14.70 26.87 12.04
N GLY A 845 14.54 26.22 13.19
CA GLY A 845 15.65 25.53 13.87
C GLY A 845 16.30 24.48 12.96
N ALA A 846 15.48 23.65 12.32
CA ALA A 846 15.93 22.67 11.33
C ALA A 846 16.66 23.31 10.13
N ALA A 847 16.20 24.48 9.66
CA ALA A 847 16.83 25.21 8.57
C ALA A 847 18.18 25.81 8.94
N LEU A 848 18.32 26.32 10.17
CA LEU A 848 19.53 26.97 10.64
C LEU A 848 20.63 25.97 10.99
N SER A 849 20.32 24.91 11.74
CA SER A 849 21.32 23.92 12.17
C SER A 849 21.47 22.76 11.19
N GLY A 850 20.42 22.40 10.45
CA GLY A 850 20.41 21.18 9.64
C GLY A 850 21.41 21.20 8.49
N ALA A 851 21.84 22.36 8.01
CA ALA A 851 22.84 22.48 6.94
C ALA A 851 24.28 22.21 7.42
N GLU A 852 24.51 22.16 8.74
CA GLU A 852 25.81 21.87 9.33
C GLU A 852 26.11 20.35 9.31
N GLY A 853 27.33 20.00 9.73
CA GLY A 853 27.74 18.62 9.99
C GLY A 853 28.77 18.06 9.00
N PRO A 854 29.37 16.91 9.35
CA PRO A 854 30.45 16.28 8.58
C PRO A 854 29.96 15.49 7.34
N LEU A 855 28.64 15.34 7.15
CA LEU A 855 28.08 14.60 6.01
C LEU A 855 28.22 15.41 4.72
N THR A 856 28.88 14.84 3.71
CA THR A 856 29.13 15.51 2.43
C THR A 856 28.73 14.65 1.23
N ALA A 857 28.49 15.31 0.09
CA ALA A 857 28.29 14.65 -1.20
C ALA A 857 29.59 14.72 -2.00
N GLN A 858 30.39 13.66 -1.97
CA GLN A 858 31.66 13.57 -2.69
C GLN A 858 31.83 12.18 -3.31
N PRO A 859 32.57 12.05 -4.43
CA PRO A 859 32.91 10.77 -4.99
C PRO A 859 33.51 9.86 -3.91
N ARG A 860 33.14 8.58 -3.96
CA ARG A 860 33.65 7.59 -3.03
C ARG A 860 35.19 7.58 -3.03
N PRO A 861 35.85 7.64 -1.87
CA PRO A 861 37.31 7.55 -1.82
C PRO A 861 37.74 6.18 -2.34
N GLN A 862 38.70 6.19 -3.25
CA GLN A 862 39.32 4.99 -3.81
C GLN A 862 40.80 4.99 -3.47
N LEU A 863 41.34 3.80 -3.20
CA LEU A 863 42.78 3.61 -3.12
C LEU A 863 43.37 3.79 -4.52
N ALA A 864 44.56 4.39 -4.63
CA ALA A 864 45.27 4.44 -5.89
C ALA A 864 45.46 3.02 -6.46
N SER A 865 45.56 2.87 -7.78
CA SER A 865 45.74 1.55 -8.42
C SER A 865 46.99 0.80 -7.94
N GLU A 866 48.02 1.54 -7.50
CA GLU A 866 49.23 1.00 -6.86
C GLU A 866 48.93 0.32 -5.50
N VAL A 867 47.82 0.70 -4.88
CA VAL A 867 47.41 0.39 -3.51
C VAL A 867 46.36 -0.73 -3.45
N SER A 868 45.66 -1.02 -4.54
CA SER A 868 44.53 -1.96 -4.61
C SER A 868 44.91 -3.45 -4.75
N ALA A 869 46.13 -3.86 -4.39
CA ALA A 869 46.68 -5.19 -4.69
C ALA A 869 46.30 -6.30 -3.67
N GLY A 870 45.04 -6.34 -3.22
CA GLY A 870 44.52 -7.43 -2.39
C GLY A 870 45.17 -7.57 -1.01
N ARG A 871 45.72 -6.50 -0.44
CA ARG A 871 46.32 -6.50 0.91
C ARG A 871 45.58 -5.56 1.84
N SER A 872 45.78 -5.72 3.16
CA SER A 872 45.03 -4.94 4.13
C SER A 872 45.56 -3.51 4.28
N VAL A 873 44.63 -2.60 4.59
CA VAL A 873 44.86 -1.19 4.86
C VAL A 873 44.54 -0.94 6.33
N LEU A 874 45.46 -0.28 7.03
CA LEU A 874 45.29 0.13 8.42
C LEU A 874 45.01 1.64 8.47
N ASP A 875 43.78 2.02 8.78
CA ASP A 875 43.38 3.41 9.05
C ASP A 875 43.44 3.67 10.56
N LEU A 876 44.32 4.57 11.00
CA LEU A 876 44.48 4.89 12.41
C LEU A 876 43.30 5.70 13.00
N GLY A 877 42.42 6.21 12.15
CA GLY A 877 41.28 7.03 12.54
C GLY A 877 41.66 8.40 13.10
N THR A 878 40.67 9.24 13.39
CA THR A 878 40.85 10.55 14.04
C THR A 878 39.76 10.75 15.10
N GLY A 879 40.08 11.42 16.21
CA GLY A 879 39.13 11.66 17.29
C GLY A 879 38.46 10.36 17.77
N TYR A 880 37.11 10.32 17.70
CA TYR A 880 36.25 9.20 18.05
C TYR A 880 36.12 8.11 16.97
N SER A 881 36.73 8.27 15.79
CA SER A 881 36.74 7.20 14.79
C SER A 881 37.66 6.04 15.23
N PRO A 882 37.20 4.79 15.14
CA PRO A 882 37.98 3.62 15.51
C PRO A 882 39.17 3.40 14.55
N VAL A 883 40.17 2.66 15.02
CA VAL A 883 41.23 2.13 14.17
C VAL A 883 40.63 1.00 13.33
N ARG A 884 40.83 1.02 12.01
CA ARG A 884 40.25 0.03 11.10
C ARG A 884 41.35 -0.69 10.35
N GLN A 885 41.30 -2.01 10.34
CA GLN A 885 42.09 -2.82 9.42
C GLN A 885 41.14 -3.49 8.41
N THR A 886 41.28 -3.15 7.13
CA THR A 886 40.36 -3.63 6.08
C THR A 886 41.12 -4.27 4.91
N GLY A 887 40.73 -5.49 4.52
CA GLY A 887 41.39 -6.25 3.46
C GLY A 887 41.03 -5.79 2.05
N GLY A 888 42.02 -5.38 1.25
CA GLY A 888 41.88 -5.15 -0.19
C GLY A 888 41.04 -3.92 -0.59
N ARG A 889 40.53 -3.14 0.37
CA ARG A 889 39.70 -1.95 0.15
C ARG A 889 39.68 -1.03 1.37
N LEU A 890 39.20 0.20 1.20
CA LEU A 890 38.83 1.09 2.31
C LEU A 890 37.57 0.59 3.02
N ALA A 891 37.39 1.07 4.24
CA ALA A 891 36.20 0.80 5.06
C ALA A 891 34.92 1.26 4.36
N GLN A 892 33.89 0.43 4.45
CA GLN A 892 32.55 0.64 3.90
C GLN A 892 31.50 0.54 5.01
N PHE A 893 30.31 1.05 4.72
CA PHE A 893 29.16 0.90 5.60
C PHE A 893 28.91 -0.57 5.96
N GLY A 894 28.75 -0.86 7.25
CA GLY A 894 28.58 -2.21 7.81
C GLY A 894 29.87 -2.88 8.29
N ASP A 895 31.07 -2.37 7.93
CA ASP A 895 32.33 -2.97 8.41
C ASP A 895 32.53 -2.77 9.91
N ASP A 896 32.15 -1.60 10.45
CA ASP A 896 32.28 -1.29 11.88
C ASP A 896 31.34 -2.12 12.77
N GLU A 897 30.37 -2.80 12.16
CA GLU A 897 29.33 -3.61 12.82
C GLU A 897 29.71 -5.11 12.83
N LEU A 898 30.80 -5.49 12.16
CA LEU A 898 31.39 -6.82 12.23
C LEU A 898 32.18 -6.96 13.53
N ALA A 899 31.76 -7.91 14.37
CA ALA A 899 32.42 -8.15 15.65
C ALA A 899 33.85 -8.68 15.43
N PRO A 900 34.89 -7.97 15.91
CA PRO A 900 36.26 -8.44 15.81
C PRO A 900 36.52 -9.62 16.76
N VAL A 901 37.52 -10.44 16.45
CA VAL A 901 37.97 -11.52 17.34
C VAL A 901 38.50 -10.94 18.65
N ALA A 902 38.26 -11.64 19.76
CA ALA A 902 38.69 -11.19 21.10
C ALA A 902 40.19 -10.86 21.13
N GLY A 903 40.56 -9.72 21.72
CA GLY A 903 41.94 -9.22 21.81
C GLY A 903 42.42 -8.41 20.60
N THR A 904 41.74 -8.49 19.44
CA THR A 904 42.07 -7.66 18.28
C THR A 904 41.89 -6.16 18.54
N PRO A 905 40.77 -5.69 19.14
CA PRO A 905 40.58 -4.27 19.41
C PRO A 905 41.71 -3.66 20.27
N ASP A 906 42.14 -4.38 21.31
CA ASP A 906 43.22 -3.94 22.19
C ASP A 906 44.57 -3.86 21.45
N ARG A 907 44.83 -4.82 20.55
CA ARG A 907 46.00 -4.82 19.68
C ARG A 907 45.99 -3.63 18.72
N LEU A 908 44.87 -3.36 18.04
CA LEU A 908 44.74 -2.23 17.12
C LEU A 908 44.87 -0.88 17.86
N ALA A 909 44.29 -0.78 19.06
CA ALA A 909 44.47 0.38 19.94
C ALA A 909 45.93 0.53 20.39
N GLY A 910 46.61 -0.58 20.69
CA GLY A 910 48.04 -0.65 20.96
C GLY A 910 48.85 -0.09 19.79
N TRP A 911 48.60 -0.57 18.57
CA TRP A 911 49.29 -0.07 17.38
C TRP A 911 49.08 1.43 17.16
N ARG A 912 47.86 1.95 17.35
CA ARG A 912 47.63 3.41 17.27
C ARG A 912 48.43 4.19 18.31
N ARG A 913 48.51 3.69 19.55
CA ARG A 913 49.29 4.32 20.63
C ARG A 913 50.77 4.31 20.30
N ASP A 914 51.29 3.17 19.87
CA ASP A 914 52.70 2.93 19.58
C ASP A 914 53.17 3.72 18.35
N LEU A 915 52.33 3.85 17.32
CA LEU A 915 52.61 4.68 16.14
C LEU A 915 52.50 6.18 16.42
N GLY A 916 51.66 6.59 17.38
CA GLY A 916 51.42 8.00 17.68
C GLY A 916 52.34 8.60 18.76
N GLN A 917 52.85 7.77 19.69
CA GLN A 917 53.57 8.22 20.90
C GLN A 917 54.82 7.38 21.23
N GLY A 918 55.13 6.35 20.44
CA GLY A 918 56.25 5.44 20.70
C GLY A 918 57.62 6.01 20.33
N ASP A 919 58.67 5.43 20.92
CA ASP A 919 60.04 5.64 20.46
C ASP A 919 60.29 4.93 19.11
N VAL A 920 61.43 5.22 18.47
CA VAL A 920 61.75 4.67 17.13
C VAL A 920 61.80 3.13 17.14
N ALA A 921 62.20 2.50 18.25
CA ALA A 921 62.28 1.05 18.35
C ALA A 921 60.88 0.42 18.36
N THR A 922 59.96 1.02 19.14
CA THR A 922 58.56 0.62 19.25
C THR A 922 57.83 0.86 17.92
N LEU A 923 58.04 2.00 17.29
CA LEU A 923 57.55 2.30 15.94
C LEU A 923 57.95 1.20 14.94
N ARG A 924 59.23 0.83 14.89
CA ARG A 924 59.75 -0.20 13.97
C ARG A 924 59.13 -1.57 14.26
N SER A 925 59.00 -1.95 15.53
CA SER A 925 58.36 -3.22 15.90
C SER A 925 56.88 -3.27 15.54
N THR A 926 56.16 -2.16 15.70
CA THR A 926 54.72 -2.06 15.41
C THR A 926 54.45 -2.08 13.91
N LEU A 927 55.27 -1.39 13.11
CA LEU A 927 55.18 -1.46 11.64
C LEU A 927 55.48 -2.87 11.12
N ALA A 928 56.46 -3.56 11.71
CA ALA A 928 56.77 -4.94 11.39
C ALA A 928 55.63 -5.90 11.79
N ALA A 929 54.98 -5.66 12.94
CA ALA A 929 53.80 -6.39 13.37
C ALA A 929 52.59 -6.20 12.45
N ALA A 930 52.29 -4.95 12.08
CA ALA A 930 51.24 -4.65 11.12
C ALA A 930 51.51 -5.35 9.78
N ALA A 931 52.74 -5.30 9.27
CA ALA A 931 53.12 -6.00 8.04
C ALA A 931 52.93 -7.52 8.16
N ALA A 932 53.34 -8.14 9.27
CA ALA A 932 53.12 -9.57 9.51
C ALA A 932 51.62 -9.93 9.57
N SER A 933 50.77 -9.01 10.03
CA SER A 933 49.31 -9.12 9.98
C SER A 933 48.68 -8.82 8.61
N GLY A 934 49.49 -8.74 7.55
CA GLY A 934 49.02 -8.53 6.17
C GLY A 934 48.70 -7.08 5.83
N VAL A 935 49.10 -6.11 6.65
CA VAL A 935 48.95 -4.67 6.35
C VAL A 935 50.00 -4.28 5.31
N GLN A 936 49.57 -3.64 4.23
CA GLN A 936 50.47 -3.07 3.23
C GLN A 936 50.48 -1.54 3.29
N TYR A 937 49.36 -0.94 3.71
CA TYR A 937 49.21 0.50 3.71
C TYR A 937 48.70 0.98 5.06
N VAL A 938 49.31 2.05 5.58
CA VAL A 938 48.91 2.71 6.82
C VAL A 938 48.47 4.12 6.49
N ILE A 939 47.21 4.44 6.77
CA ILE A 939 46.65 5.78 6.61
C ILE A 939 46.83 6.52 7.94
N LEU A 940 47.55 7.63 7.87
CA LEU A 940 47.85 8.46 9.04
C LEU A 940 46.74 9.51 9.26
N PRO A 941 46.57 9.99 10.50
CA PRO A 941 45.72 11.14 10.80
C PRO A 941 46.08 12.36 9.94
N ALA A 942 45.08 13.16 9.56
CA ALA A 942 45.31 14.42 8.85
C ALA A 942 46.29 15.33 9.62
N GLY A 943 47.19 16.00 8.90
CA GLY A 943 48.22 16.87 9.50
C GLY A 943 49.48 16.14 10.00
N THR A 944 49.55 14.81 9.90
CA THR A 944 50.74 14.03 10.26
C THR A 944 51.81 14.08 9.16
N ASN A 945 53.08 14.30 9.52
CA ASN A 945 54.18 14.30 8.54
C ASN A 945 54.63 12.86 8.21
N ALA A 946 54.14 12.29 7.10
CA ALA A 946 54.54 10.97 6.61
C ALA A 946 56.06 10.82 6.38
N GLY A 947 56.76 11.91 6.02
CA GLY A 947 58.20 11.89 5.80
C GLY A 947 58.98 11.53 7.07
N ALA A 948 58.53 12.00 8.24
CA ALA A 948 59.17 11.68 9.52
C ALA A 948 59.09 10.18 9.86
N PHE A 949 57.97 9.53 9.54
CA PHE A 949 57.80 8.08 9.70
C PHE A 949 58.69 7.30 8.72
N ALA A 950 58.73 7.74 7.46
CA ALA A 950 59.59 7.13 6.45
C ALA A 950 61.08 7.26 6.82
N ASP A 951 61.51 8.39 7.38
CA ASP A 951 62.88 8.59 7.82
C ASP A 951 63.27 7.75 9.04
N ALA A 952 62.36 7.58 10.01
CA ALA A 952 62.60 6.75 11.19
C ALA A 952 62.63 5.24 10.88
N ALA A 953 61.97 4.81 9.81
CA ALA A 953 61.80 3.41 9.43
C ALA A 953 62.03 3.16 7.91
N ARG A 954 63.12 3.73 7.35
CA ARG A 954 63.43 3.71 5.90
C ARG A 954 63.46 2.32 5.24
N ASP A 955 63.83 1.30 6.00
CA ASP A 955 63.90 -0.10 5.56
C ASP A 955 62.55 -0.83 5.66
N LEU A 956 61.56 -0.25 6.35
CA LEU A 956 60.23 -0.83 6.56
C LEU A 956 59.11 -0.08 5.84
N THR A 957 59.30 1.20 5.53
CA THR A 957 58.23 2.07 5.02
C THR A 957 58.69 2.99 3.89
N ALA A 958 57.75 3.32 3.01
CA ALA A 958 57.89 4.35 1.99
C ALA A 958 56.65 5.25 1.98
N VAL A 959 56.81 6.52 1.61
CA VAL A 959 55.67 7.44 1.45
C VAL A 959 54.92 7.07 0.16
N ALA A 960 53.60 6.92 0.25
CA ALA A 960 52.71 6.67 -0.89
C ALA A 960 51.88 7.92 -1.23
N ALA A 961 51.16 7.88 -2.35
CA ALA A 961 50.23 8.94 -2.71
C ALA A 961 49.15 9.12 -1.60
N PRO A 962 48.85 10.37 -1.19
CA PRO A 962 47.83 10.63 -0.18
C PRO A 962 46.43 10.24 -0.69
N LEU A 963 45.48 10.05 0.23
CA LEU A 963 44.08 9.86 -0.14
C LEU A 963 43.50 11.13 -0.79
N PRO A 964 42.39 11.03 -1.54
CA PRO A 964 41.68 12.18 -2.09
C PRO A 964 41.24 13.21 -1.03
N ASP A 965 41.07 12.79 0.22
CA ASP A 965 40.74 13.63 1.38
C ASP A 965 41.96 14.34 2.01
N GLY A 966 43.15 14.16 1.44
CA GLY A 966 44.40 14.78 1.87
C GLY A 966 45.14 14.04 2.99
N ARG A 967 44.65 12.88 3.46
CA ARG A 967 45.34 12.11 4.51
C ARG A 967 46.63 11.45 3.99
N PRO A 968 47.75 11.52 4.74
CA PRO A 968 49.01 10.89 4.34
C PRO A 968 48.92 9.36 4.40
N VAL A 969 49.64 8.69 3.49
CA VAL A 969 49.69 7.23 3.41
C VAL A 969 51.13 6.74 3.43
N LEU A 970 51.40 5.73 4.26
CA LEU A 970 52.64 4.97 4.27
C LEU A 970 52.41 3.61 3.61
N ARG A 971 53.37 3.17 2.80
CA ARG A 971 53.45 1.82 2.26
C ARG A 971 54.48 1.02 3.04
N LEU A 972 54.11 -0.16 3.53
CA LEU A 972 55.03 -1.09 4.17
C LEU A 972 55.80 -1.87 3.10
N LEU A 973 57.12 -1.93 3.25
CA LEU A 973 58.07 -2.57 2.33
C LEU A 973 58.18 -4.10 2.51
N PRO A 974 58.10 -4.69 3.72
CA PRO A 974 58.11 -6.13 3.88
C PRO A 974 57.02 -6.80 3.04
N ASN A 975 57.40 -7.75 2.18
CA ASN A 975 56.48 -8.44 1.28
C ASN A 975 55.90 -9.69 1.93
N THR A 976 55.08 -9.50 2.95
CA THR A 976 54.26 -10.53 3.58
C THR A 976 52.93 -10.59 2.83
N GLY A 977 52.72 -11.61 1.99
CA GLY A 977 51.42 -11.83 1.34
C GLY A 977 50.32 -12.14 2.36
N GLU A 978 49.05 -12.30 1.93
CA GLU A 978 47.97 -12.81 2.80
C GLU A 978 48.31 -14.21 3.36
N VAL A 979 49.13 -14.97 2.63
CA VAL A 979 49.67 -16.26 3.04
C VAL A 979 51.19 -16.21 2.89
N ALA A 980 51.90 -16.70 3.90
CA ALA A 980 53.35 -16.72 3.91
C ALA A 980 53.89 -18.04 4.48
N LEU A 981 54.92 -18.57 3.84
CA LEU A 981 55.71 -19.68 4.33
C LEU A 981 56.87 -19.13 5.17
N ILE A 982 56.97 -19.54 6.44
CA ILE A 982 58.05 -19.11 7.33
C ILE A 982 59.03 -20.25 7.64
N SER A 983 60.32 -19.91 7.72
CA SER A 983 61.41 -20.82 8.04
C SER A 983 61.28 -21.44 9.45
N PRO A 984 61.89 -22.60 9.74
CA PRO A 984 61.78 -23.25 11.06
C PRO A 984 62.24 -22.38 12.24
N GLU A 985 63.25 -21.53 12.04
CA GLU A 985 63.71 -20.60 13.08
C GLU A 985 62.67 -19.51 13.39
N LEU A 986 62.06 -18.95 12.34
CA LEU A 986 60.99 -17.98 12.47
C LEU A 986 59.71 -18.62 13.01
N ALA A 987 59.41 -19.86 12.62
CA ALA A 987 58.30 -20.64 13.17
C ALA A 987 58.45 -20.82 14.68
N LYS A 988 59.64 -21.19 15.15
CA LYS A 988 59.91 -21.30 16.59
C LYS A 988 59.68 -19.97 17.28
N LYS A 989 60.17 -18.86 16.72
CA LYS A 989 59.94 -17.51 17.28
C LYS A 989 58.45 -17.15 17.27
N ALA A 990 57.74 -17.35 16.17
CA ALA A 990 56.32 -17.01 16.02
C ALA A 990 55.43 -17.76 17.03
N VAL A 991 55.78 -18.99 17.39
CA VAL A 991 55.04 -19.80 18.37
C VAL A 991 55.46 -19.52 19.82
N THR A 992 56.72 -19.14 20.07
CA THR A 992 57.26 -18.99 21.45
C THR A 992 57.42 -17.56 21.96
N ARG A 993 57.64 -16.56 21.08
CA ARG A 993 57.75 -15.14 21.40
C ARG A 993 56.68 -14.40 20.60
N GLY A 994 55.63 -13.90 21.24
CA GLY A 994 54.51 -13.18 20.60
C GLY A 994 54.86 -11.80 20.00
N GLY A 995 56.08 -11.56 19.52
CA GLY A 995 56.53 -10.28 18.95
C GLY A 995 57.03 -10.45 17.52
N ALA A 996 56.44 -9.69 16.58
CA ALA A 996 56.55 -9.79 15.13
C ALA A 996 57.98 -9.90 14.56
N PRO A 997 58.14 -10.51 13.37
CA PRO A 997 59.44 -10.59 12.71
C PRO A 997 59.81 -9.19 12.23
N GLY A 998 61.02 -8.72 12.54
CA GLY A 998 61.60 -7.59 11.80
C GLY A 998 61.82 -7.96 10.32
N VAL A 999 62.76 -7.29 9.62
CA VAL A 999 63.15 -7.63 8.23
C VAL A 999 63.93 -8.97 8.14
N SER A 1000 63.59 -9.95 8.96
CA SER A 1000 64.34 -11.21 9.10
C SER A 1000 64.24 -12.04 7.81
N PRO A 1001 65.36 -12.54 7.27
CA PRO A 1001 65.33 -13.47 6.16
C PRO A 1001 64.57 -14.75 6.57
N GLY A 1002 63.73 -15.28 5.67
CA GLY A 1002 63.01 -16.54 5.89
C GLY A 1002 61.47 -16.47 5.85
N VAL A 1003 60.89 -15.36 5.37
CA VAL A 1003 59.47 -15.27 5.01
C VAL A 1003 59.34 -15.30 3.49
N SER A 1004 58.57 -16.25 2.95
CA SER A 1004 58.26 -16.33 1.53
C SER A 1004 56.76 -16.14 1.31
N PRO A 1005 56.31 -15.10 0.60
CA PRO A 1005 54.90 -14.94 0.27
C PRO A 1005 54.43 -16.10 -0.61
N VAL A 1006 53.19 -16.52 -0.42
CA VAL A 1006 52.51 -17.54 -1.21
C VAL A 1006 51.33 -16.88 -1.91
N ASP A 1007 51.19 -17.10 -3.21
CA ASP A 1007 50.07 -16.57 -3.99
C ASP A 1007 48.81 -17.42 -3.71
N ALA A 1008 48.09 -17.03 -2.66
CA ALA A 1008 46.80 -17.58 -2.25
C ALA A 1008 45.96 -16.48 -1.62
N ARG A 1009 44.64 -16.63 -1.67
CA ARG A 1009 43.68 -15.64 -1.17
C ARG A 1009 42.80 -16.23 -0.08
N LEU A 1010 42.40 -15.38 0.86
CA LEU A 1010 41.49 -15.77 1.93
C LEU A 1010 40.01 -15.75 1.49
N PRO A 1011 39.12 -16.54 2.12
CA PRO A 1011 39.38 -17.48 3.21
C PRO A 1011 39.81 -18.90 2.77
N ASP A 1012 39.80 -19.20 1.46
CA ASP A 1012 40.08 -20.54 0.92
C ASP A 1012 41.49 -20.65 0.35
N VAL A 1013 42.42 -21.12 1.19
CA VAL A 1013 43.84 -21.30 0.84
C VAL A 1013 44.08 -22.75 0.44
N ARG A 1014 44.54 -22.98 -0.80
CA ARG A 1014 44.98 -24.30 -1.28
C ARG A 1014 46.35 -24.17 -1.92
N VAL A 1015 47.35 -24.78 -1.29
CA VAL A 1015 48.76 -24.60 -1.65
C VAL A 1015 49.44 -25.95 -1.72
N ARG A 1016 50.29 -26.16 -2.70
CA ARG A 1016 51.21 -27.31 -2.76
C ARG A 1016 52.58 -26.87 -2.27
N ALA A 1017 53.03 -27.45 -1.16
CA ALA A 1017 54.36 -27.21 -0.63
C ALA A 1017 55.35 -28.23 -1.19
N SER A 1018 56.49 -27.75 -1.69
CA SER A 1018 57.63 -28.58 -2.09
C SER A 1018 58.41 -29.10 -0.88
N GLU A 1019 59.28 -30.07 -1.13
CA GLU A 1019 60.18 -30.65 -0.13
C GLU A 1019 61.01 -29.56 0.59
N GLY A 1020 61.26 -29.73 1.88
CA GLY A 1020 62.05 -28.78 2.65
C GLY A 1020 62.20 -29.14 4.12
N PRO A 1021 62.86 -28.28 4.92
CA PRO A 1021 63.22 -28.60 6.30
C PRO A 1021 62.00 -28.80 7.20
N THR A 1022 62.12 -29.68 8.19
CA THR A 1022 61.09 -29.94 9.20
C THR A 1022 60.84 -28.69 10.05
N GLY A 1023 59.57 -28.41 10.36
CA GLY A 1023 59.18 -27.30 11.24
C GLY A 1023 58.85 -25.99 10.53
N ARG A 1024 58.68 -26.00 9.20
CA ARG A 1024 58.12 -24.85 8.46
C ARG A 1024 56.64 -24.66 8.81
N LEU A 1025 56.20 -23.40 8.90
CA LEU A 1025 54.79 -23.05 9.09
C LEU A 1025 54.25 -22.32 7.87
N LEU A 1026 53.07 -22.71 7.40
CA LEU A 1026 52.23 -21.88 6.54
C LEU A 1026 51.44 -20.94 7.45
N VAL A 1027 51.76 -19.65 7.45
CA VAL A 1027 51.05 -18.64 8.22
C VAL A 1027 50.07 -17.92 7.31
N VAL A 1028 48.87 -17.73 7.82
CA VAL A 1028 47.77 -17.04 7.17
C VAL A 1028 47.51 -15.75 7.93
N ALA A 1029 47.41 -14.62 7.21
CA ALA A 1029 47.09 -13.31 7.76
C ALA A 1029 45.59 -13.20 8.12
N ALA A 1030 45.12 -14.14 8.94
CA ALA A 1030 43.78 -14.20 9.49
C ALA A 1030 43.84 -14.44 11.00
N GLU A 1031 42.96 -13.78 11.75
CA GLU A 1031 42.79 -14.05 13.19
C GLU A 1031 42.37 -15.49 13.45
N GLN A 1032 42.91 -16.06 14.51
CA GLN A 1032 42.59 -17.39 14.97
C GLN A 1032 41.29 -17.36 15.77
N GLU A 1033 40.25 -17.95 15.19
CA GLU A 1033 38.95 -18.16 15.82
C GLU A 1033 38.43 -19.59 15.60
N ALA A 1034 37.38 -19.95 16.34
CA ALA A 1034 36.68 -21.21 16.13
C ALA A 1034 35.99 -21.21 14.76
N GLY A 1035 36.37 -22.14 13.88
CA GLY A 1035 35.78 -22.29 12.55
C GLY A 1035 36.81 -22.67 11.48
N TRP A 1036 38.06 -22.23 11.62
CA TRP A 1036 39.12 -22.59 10.69
C TRP A 1036 39.39 -24.11 10.68
N GLN A 1037 39.54 -24.66 9.47
CA GLN A 1037 39.87 -26.06 9.26
C GLN A 1037 41.12 -26.16 8.37
N ALA A 1038 42.05 -27.01 8.77
CA ALA A 1038 43.27 -27.28 8.01
C ALA A 1038 43.39 -28.76 7.69
N SER A 1039 43.82 -29.08 6.47
CA SER A 1039 44.14 -30.45 6.07
C SER A 1039 45.45 -30.51 5.29
N VAL A 1040 46.18 -31.61 5.46
CA VAL A 1040 47.41 -31.91 4.72
C VAL A 1040 47.22 -33.27 4.05
N ASN A 1041 47.29 -33.30 2.72
CA ASN A 1041 46.96 -34.47 1.89
C ASN A 1041 45.59 -35.08 2.24
N GLY A 1042 44.60 -34.23 2.54
CA GLY A 1042 43.23 -34.63 2.91
C GLY A 1042 43.06 -35.13 4.36
N LYS A 1043 44.13 -35.18 5.17
CA LYS A 1043 44.04 -35.51 6.60
C LYS A 1043 43.95 -34.23 7.42
N ALA A 1044 43.00 -34.15 8.35
CA ALA A 1044 42.85 -32.98 9.23
C ALA A 1044 44.09 -32.79 10.12
N VAL A 1045 44.55 -31.55 10.24
CA VAL A 1045 45.72 -31.16 11.04
C VAL A 1045 45.32 -29.99 11.97
N PRO A 1046 45.81 -29.94 13.22
CA PRO A 1046 45.51 -28.84 14.12
C PRO A 1046 46.11 -27.51 13.64
N ILE A 1047 45.40 -26.43 13.93
CA ILE A 1047 45.87 -25.06 13.71
C ILE A 1047 46.74 -24.63 14.89
N VAL A 1048 47.86 -23.99 14.60
CA VAL A 1048 48.82 -23.48 15.57
C VAL A 1048 48.75 -21.95 15.57
N PRO A 1049 48.68 -21.28 16.74
CA PRO A 1049 48.80 -19.82 16.81
C PRO A 1049 50.19 -19.38 16.34
N ALA A 1050 50.26 -18.57 15.29
CA ALA A 1050 51.45 -17.81 14.93
C ALA A 1050 51.32 -16.37 15.46
N TRP A 1051 52.41 -15.84 16.04
CA TRP A 1051 52.46 -14.50 16.62
C TRP A 1051 51.37 -14.24 17.68
N GLY A 1052 50.88 -15.30 18.32
CA GLY A 1052 49.85 -15.26 19.35
C GLY A 1052 48.41 -15.08 18.87
N HIS A 1053 48.17 -14.85 17.58
CA HIS A 1053 46.82 -14.52 17.08
C HIS A 1053 46.52 -14.99 15.64
N GLN A 1054 47.53 -15.33 14.83
CA GLN A 1054 47.33 -15.72 13.43
C GLN A 1054 47.14 -17.23 13.27
N VAL A 1055 46.38 -17.62 12.25
CA VAL A 1055 46.23 -19.02 11.83
C VAL A 1055 47.51 -19.52 11.18
N ALA A 1056 48.08 -20.62 11.68
CA ALA A 1056 49.19 -21.31 11.03
C ALA A 1056 49.05 -22.83 11.01
N VAL A 1057 49.66 -23.46 10.02
CA VAL A 1057 49.65 -24.91 9.82
C VAL A 1057 51.07 -25.43 9.63
N SER A 1058 51.41 -26.50 10.35
CA SER A 1058 52.72 -27.16 10.22
C SER A 1058 52.82 -27.92 8.91
N ILE A 1059 53.90 -27.66 8.17
CA ILE A 1059 54.15 -28.28 6.87
C ILE A 1059 55.11 -29.46 7.05
N PRO A 1060 54.77 -30.65 6.54
CA PRO A 1060 55.68 -31.80 6.57
C PRO A 1060 56.91 -31.58 5.66
N PRO A 1061 58.00 -32.34 5.87
CA PRO A 1061 59.19 -32.22 5.03
C PRO A 1061 58.95 -32.72 3.60
N GLN A 1062 58.00 -33.64 3.41
CA GLN A 1062 57.64 -34.19 2.10
C GLN A 1062 56.67 -33.27 1.31
N PRO A 1063 56.64 -33.37 -0.04
CA PRO A 1063 55.66 -32.68 -0.85
C PRO A 1063 54.23 -32.96 -0.37
N SER A 1064 53.45 -31.90 -0.17
CA SER A 1064 52.09 -32.02 0.37
C SER A 1064 51.14 -30.96 -0.16
N GLU A 1065 49.88 -31.35 -0.34
CA GLU A 1065 48.78 -30.46 -0.64
C GLU A 1065 48.14 -30.01 0.67
N ILE A 1066 48.15 -28.71 0.93
CA ILE A 1066 47.67 -28.10 2.16
C ILE A 1066 46.42 -27.31 1.81
N SER A 1067 45.33 -27.54 2.53
CA SER A 1067 44.13 -26.72 2.47
C SER A 1067 43.86 -26.08 3.83
N VAL A 1068 43.60 -24.77 3.83
CA VAL A 1068 43.13 -24.02 5.00
C VAL A 1068 41.89 -23.27 4.56
N THR A 1069 40.75 -23.55 5.21
CA THR A 1069 39.44 -23.04 4.78
C THR A 1069 38.59 -22.63 5.98
N PHE A 1070 37.65 -21.71 5.77
CA PHE A 1070 36.65 -21.32 6.75
C PHE A 1070 35.22 -21.69 6.25
N PRO A 1071 34.68 -22.86 6.64
CA PRO A 1071 33.44 -23.39 6.09
C PRO A 1071 32.21 -22.56 6.46
N GLY A 1072 31.28 -22.39 5.52
CA GLY A 1072 30.06 -21.59 5.68
C GLY A 1072 28.77 -22.38 5.97
N THR A 1073 28.84 -23.67 6.27
CA THR A 1073 27.67 -24.58 6.32
C THR A 1073 26.60 -24.13 7.32
N GLU A 1074 27.00 -23.81 8.55
CA GLU A 1074 26.08 -23.35 9.61
C GLU A 1074 25.37 -22.05 9.23
N ARG A 1075 26.13 -21.11 8.66
CA ARG A 1075 25.59 -19.84 8.14
C ARG A 1075 24.59 -20.10 7.02
N GLY A 1076 24.90 -21.01 6.10
CA GLY A 1076 24.00 -21.40 5.01
C GLY A 1076 22.64 -21.89 5.52
N LEU A 1077 22.63 -22.72 6.57
CA LEU A 1077 21.38 -23.20 7.19
C LEU A 1077 20.57 -22.05 7.83
N LEU A 1078 21.22 -21.13 8.53
CA LEU A 1078 20.55 -19.96 9.13
C LEU A 1078 19.96 -19.04 8.06
N LEU A 1079 20.67 -18.82 6.95
CA LEU A 1079 20.16 -18.04 5.81
C LEU A 1079 18.95 -18.70 5.13
N LEU A 1080 18.88 -20.03 5.07
CA LEU A 1080 17.69 -20.75 4.57
C LEU A 1080 16.47 -20.54 5.48
N VAL A 1081 16.66 -20.58 6.80
CA VAL A 1081 15.59 -20.27 7.77
C VAL A 1081 15.13 -18.83 7.63
N GLN A 1082 16.06 -17.88 7.49
CA GLN A 1082 15.74 -16.48 7.25
C GLN A 1082 14.92 -16.30 5.96
N LEU A 1083 15.32 -16.96 4.86
CA LEU A 1083 14.61 -16.91 3.59
C LEU A 1083 13.18 -17.44 3.72
N ALA A 1084 12.98 -18.54 4.45
CA ALA A 1084 11.65 -19.08 4.73
C ALA A 1084 10.77 -18.09 5.52
N ALA A 1085 11.35 -17.40 6.52
CA ALA A 1085 10.63 -16.38 7.29
C ALA A 1085 10.28 -15.15 6.46
N VAL A 1086 11.17 -14.71 5.55
CA VAL A 1086 10.89 -13.62 4.60
C VAL A 1086 9.73 -14.00 3.69
N LEU A 1087 9.73 -15.22 3.13
CA LEU A 1087 8.65 -15.72 2.28
C LEU A 1087 7.32 -15.81 3.05
N PHE A 1088 7.35 -16.36 4.27
CA PHE A 1088 6.18 -16.42 5.14
C PHE A 1088 5.61 -15.02 5.43
N THR A 1089 6.47 -14.05 5.75
CA THR A 1089 6.07 -12.67 6.02
C THR A 1089 5.46 -12.04 4.77
N ALA A 1090 6.07 -12.23 3.59
CA ALA A 1090 5.55 -11.71 2.34
C ALA A 1090 4.17 -12.28 2.00
N LEU A 1091 3.96 -13.59 2.19
CA LEU A 1091 2.68 -14.25 1.94
C LEU A 1091 1.59 -13.83 2.93
N THR A 1092 1.92 -13.67 4.21
CA THR A 1092 0.96 -13.34 5.27
C THR A 1092 0.67 -11.84 5.41
N ALA A 1093 1.59 -10.98 4.95
CA ALA A 1093 1.38 -9.54 4.84
C ALA A 1093 0.30 -9.18 3.79
N ILE A 1094 -0.01 -10.08 2.85
CA ILE A 1094 -1.09 -9.94 1.89
C ILE A 1094 -2.43 -10.20 2.60
N PRO A 1095 -3.33 -9.21 2.68
CA PRO A 1095 -4.60 -9.38 3.39
C PRO A 1095 -5.49 -10.37 2.63
N SER A 1096 -5.70 -11.57 3.18
CA SER A 1096 -6.74 -12.47 2.72
C SER A 1096 -8.12 -11.87 3.06
N ARG A 1097 -8.98 -11.69 2.06
CA ARG A 1097 -10.41 -11.49 2.31
C ARG A 1097 -11.13 -12.79 1.97
N ARG A 1098 -11.73 -13.40 2.99
CA ARG A 1098 -12.93 -14.21 2.77
C ARG A 1098 -14.06 -13.28 2.29
N PRO A 1099 -15.03 -13.78 1.51
CA PRO A 1099 -16.18 -12.99 1.09
C PRO A 1099 -16.82 -12.34 2.31
N THR A 1100 -17.04 -11.03 2.26
CA THR A 1100 -18.02 -10.38 3.12
C THR A 1100 -19.36 -10.97 2.71
N THR A 1101 -19.87 -11.92 3.48
CA THR A 1101 -21.31 -12.16 3.53
C THR A 1101 -21.95 -10.80 3.86
N PRO A 1102 -22.91 -10.28 3.07
CA PRO A 1102 -23.69 -9.15 3.52
C PRO A 1102 -24.30 -9.50 4.87
N ALA A 1103 -24.37 -8.50 5.74
CA ALA A 1103 -24.84 -8.64 7.11
C ALA A 1103 -26.14 -9.46 7.15
N GLN A 1104 -26.13 -10.54 7.94
CA GLN A 1104 -27.34 -11.18 8.43
C GLN A 1104 -28.06 -10.15 9.31
N SER A 1105 -28.94 -9.35 8.72
CA SER A 1105 -30.13 -8.85 9.39
C SER A 1105 -31.26 -9.83 9.08
N CYS A 1106 -31.20 -11.01 9.72
CA CYS A 1106 -32.29 -11.98 9.86
C CYS A 1106 -31.79 -13.16 10.69
N GLU A 1107 -31.55 -12.94 11.99
CA GLU A 1107 -31.61 -14.01 13.00
C GLU A 1107 -32.37 -13.45 14.18
N GLY A 1108 -33.69 -13.67 14.15
CA GLY A 1108 -34.62 -13.10 15.13
C GLY A 1108 -36.05 -13.59 14.98
N THR A 1109 -36.28 -14.79 14.43
CA THR A 1109 -37.55 -15.50 14.59
C THR A 1109 -37.35 -16.95 14.16
N LEU A 1110 -36.99 -17.83 15.11
CA LEU A 1110 -37.28 -19.27 15.14
C LEU A 1110 -36.73 -19.85 16.46
N HIS A 1111 -37.23 -19.33 17.59
CA HIS A 1111 -37.14 -20.00 18.88
C HIS A 1111 -38.39 -19.67 19.71
N SER A 1112 -39.52 -20.26 19.34
CA SER A 1112 -40.67 -20.42 20.25
C SER A 1112 -41.57 -21.57 19.79
N LEU A 1113 -41.06 -22.79 19.82
CA LEU A 1113 -41.89 -23.97 20.08
C LEU A 1113 -41.26 -24.68 21.27
N GLY A 1114 -41.79 -24.37 22.45
CA GLY A 1114 -41.41 -25.01 23.68
C GLY A 1114 -41.88 -26.47 23.70
N VAL A 1115 -40.96 -27.37 23.99
CA VAL A 1115 -41.26 -28.63 24.68
C VAL A 1115 -40.22 -28.80 25.79
N ARG A 1116 -40.75 -29.05 26.98
CA ARG A 1116 -40.08 -29.06 28.30
C ARG A 1116 -38.85 -29.96 28.36
N GLU A 1117 -37.80 -29.46 29.02
CA GLU A 1117 -36.79 -30.30 29.67
C GLU A 1117 -37.37 -30.95 30.93
N GLY A 1118 -37.03 -32.23 31.13
CA GLY A 1118 -37.28 -32.96 32.35
C GLY A 1118 -36.27 -34.10 32.51
N SER A 1119 -35.31 -33.87 33.42
CA SER A 1119 -34.61 -34.88 34.23
C SER A 1119 -33.59 -35.81 33.57
N LEU A 1120 -32.31 -35.53 33.88
CA LEU A 1120 -31.25 -36.52 34.02
C LEU A 1120 -31.65 -37.61 35.05
N HIS A 1121 -31.52 -38.89 34.70
CA HIS A 1121 -30.96 -39.92 35.58
C HIS A 1121 -30.72 -41.26 34.84
N SER A 1122 -29.46 -41.69 34.88
CA SER A 1122 -28.94 -43.07 35.02
C SER A 1122 -29.46 -44.25 34.19
N LEU A 1123 -28.47 -45.08 33.78
CA LEU A 1123 -28.44 -46.53 33.51
C LEU A 1123 -28.06 -46.82 32.04
N GLN A 1124 -26.82 -47.21 31.73
CA GLN A 1124 -26.20 -48.54 31.95
C GLN A 1124 -26.73 -49.60 30.96
N GLY A 1125 -25.82 -50.16 30.14
CA GLY A 1125 -25.99 -51.52 29.59
C GLY A 1125 -26.01 -51.67 28.06
N ASP A 1126 -24.88 -52.14 27.54
CA ASP A 1126 -24.68 -53.19 26.51
C ASP A 1126 -25.67 -53.46 25.36
N ALA A 1127 -25.08 -53.51 24.15
CA ALA A 1127 -25.17 -54.55 23.10
C ALA A 1127 -24.82 -53.86 21.76
N GLY A 1128 -23.76 -54.18 21.01
CA GLY A 1128 -23.33 -55.51 20.56
C GLY A 1128 -23.76 -55.68 19.10
N GLY A 1129 -22.82 -55.75 18.14
CA GLY A 1129 -23.15 -56.12 16.76
C GLY A 1129 -22.19 -55.60 15.69
N GLU A 1130 -21.19 -56.43 15.37
CA GLU A 1130 -20.22 -56.32 14.26
C GLU A 1130 -20.88 -56.27 12.87
N ALA A 1131 -20.19 -55.66 11.90
CA ALA A 1131 -20.01 -56.24 10.56
C ALA A 1131 -18.90 -55.51 9.78
N GLN A 1132 -18.08 -56.32 9.10
CA GLN A 1132 -16.79 -56.03 8.51
C GLN A 1132 -16.84 -55.37 7.13
N SER A 1133 -15.74 -54.70 6.77
CA SER A 1133 -15.34 -54.36 5.38
C SER A 1133 -15.04 -55.63 4.55
N PRO A 1134 -14.91 -55.55 3.21
CA PRO A 1134 -13.57 -55.28 2.65
C PRO A 1134 -13.49 -54.46 1.34
N SER A 1135 -12.46 -53.62 1.31
CA SER A 1135 -11.46 -53.30 0.27
C SER A 1135 -11.48 -53.82 -1.19
N ILE A 1136 -11.14 -52.88 -2.10
CA ILE A 1136 -10.21 -52.92 -3.27
C ILE A 1136 -10.64 -53.61 -4.59
N THR A 1137 -10.66 -52.85 -5.71
CA THR A 1137 -9.75 -53.04 -6.87
C THR A 1137 -9.94 -51.98 -7.98
N SER A 1138 -8.81 -51.65 -8.60
CA SER A 1138 -8.56 -50.77 -9.74
C SER A 1138 -8.81 -51.43 -11.10
N GLY A 1139 -8.97 -50.64 -12.18
CA GLY A 1139 -8.42 -51.04 -13.50
C GLY A 1139 -9.17 -50.59 -14.76
N SER A 1140 -8.54 -49.67 -15.49
CA SER A 1140 -8.38 -49.60 -16.96
C SER A 1140 -9.58 -49.62 -17.93
N THR A 1141 -9.69 -48.49 -18.65
CA THR A 1141 -10.02 -48.26 -20.08
C THR A 1141 -9.60 -49.38 -21.06
N PRO A 1142 -10.28 -49.59 -22.21
CA PRO A 1142 -10.11 -48.71 -23.39
C PRO A 1142 -11.33 -48.54 -24.34
N ARG A 1143 -11.60 -47.30 -24.78
CA ARG A 1143 -11.71 -46.85 -26.19
C ARG A 1143 -12.14 -45.38 -26.26
#